data_AF-A0A832K5Y3-F1
#
_entry.id   AF-A0A832K5Y3-F1
#
_cell.length_a   1.000
_cell.length_b   1.000
_cell.length_c   1.000
_cell.angle_alpha   90.00
_cell.angle_beta   90.00
_cell.angle_gamma   90.00
#
_symmetry.space_group_name_H-M   'P 1'
#
loop_
_entity.id
_entity.type
_entity.pdbx_description
1 polymer ?
#
loop_
_entity_poly.entity_id
_entity_poly.type
_entity_poly.pdbx_seq_one_letter_code
_entity_poly.pdbx_strand_id
1 'polypeptide(L)'
;MGKRILVVAMVLLLPIGARGGEVITNGKVSVESVEGKKGIAGFNVFVEGKLLCPVRFSSQEGIVAKSVKKDGNILSFTDFSGQGVVFRKGSYIKVEVKTGHPYPEISFRLEIERFDENGWGMTFGNSPFHFLILKQENAEAVHHRGWLVATPILDPYPLKVGRQGIVASKWSRDWMWAPPFGACPLPVAGLWTPKEKKYVAFDFTSARLTDHSEKYVASSYCWQSGGDKNFITLVYPYAKNYIMAVRYPKGGDVISSHCELIYNTGLPYWKDPNTFYFEYIWSRYRDLLPASPVLNDLSYIPGEFQIRTFPMPGGVGLTYRVPAKDGWESNFMEEGTVVPVGDVWTFPSVDFAYLLAGGNPSDKQIKGIKSQLDYMEGKVKKFVVEGDNCAYWEKPVEGPPKLRYAGDVTTLREVHGWTTAQVFLDVYRNEKNTMPEEQKKRYLEIVDGVLNWTKYNICTRNDISDVPEAMFTIGEPGVSFCLDYYYTFRDDPERKKNAELAYDMARNLMYRYLTIFIADTDEEDNIEGTFLIEPNSGQPWTGAACANECCSIPTEMIDLYVATGDPLLKYFIRGMLERWSLLYQDILYPSIKKSKGKFAECYGLFDECAIGGRGKRATYGGFGSYNLVAFPPGNARARIVCGEKAAIVFNKEGMHTDISDYRSSKNGENFSFRVNSSLKEAFEIAVSYQWPYPNLMEKDIFIKRKGELRKLSTEGDTAEVKRTRRAFWCVQISGVQDGDVVAIGKLDESLPVLKCESIKSWSLKPRDFEGEGFKIVDIARFCNEAPSFNWDENSSYAPYLAGEHYCFRVPYFLIPPVLNNGKTCVSSGEVALNLSAPYIFFFVSELKDSSRLTVNYEDGTSEPVSFKGKYLAWQGWPPLFKCKIDILPYQCKSKVIKSVSVENMWVWAITASTPAGASQAEWAVQKISGILKAEFEEKERERKREESLKSGYALCLKSDYANANSYEFTYMYVTDEEQEIPENSFLEYDILIPKESAGLNGACELTGGTVGNIRDKIGGAHPGQAINENQKGKWVHRKVDLSEVAGQTFQYTTIAVDGTSHKAGTYIAYYKNIFITDGKDRILIKLYNNEDRIPCGEAGIAPNGGVKEMSNFSVEAVKP
;
A
#
# COMPACT_ATOMS: atom_id res chain seq x y z
N MET A 1 -24.56 16.34 -77.26
CA MET A 1 -25.33 15.09 -77.41
C MET A 1 -25.09 14.21 -76.18
N GLY A 2 -26.17 13.76 -75.53
CA GLY A 2 -26.15 12.58 -74.65
C GLY A 2 -25.82 12.76 -73.16
N LYS A 3 -26.72 13.36 -72.37
CA LYS A 3 -26.82 13.10 -70.93
C LYS A 3 -27.40 11.69 -70.75
N ARG A 4 -26.68 10.78 -70.08
CA ARG A 4 -27.24 9.52 -69.56
C ARG A 4 -27.46 9.67 -68.06
N ILE A 5 -28.73 9.64 -67.69
CA ILE A 5 -29.25 9.51 -66.34
C ILE A 5 -29.17 8.02 -65.98
N LEU A 6 -28.44 7.67 -64.92
CA LEU A 6 -28.55 6.37 -64.27
C LEU A 6 -29.34 6.57 -62.97
N VAL A 7 -30.55 6.01 -62.95
CA VAL A 7 -31.45 5.98 -61.81
C VAL A 7 -30.90 4.97 -60.81
N VAL A 8 -30.45 5.45 -59.64
CA VAL A 8 -30.22 4.59 -58.46
C VAL A 8 -31.48 4.68 -57.60
N ALA A 9 -32.16 3.55 -57.45
CA ALA A 9 -33.34 3.41 -56.61
C ALA A 9 -32.97 3.66 -55.14
N MET A 10 -33.45 4.78 -54.61
CA MET A 10 -33.39 5.11 -53.20
C MET A 10 -34.48 4.31 -52.48
N VAL A 11 -34.13 3.14 -51.95
CA VAL A 11 -35.01 2.40 -51.03
C VAL A 11 -35.03 3.18 -49.72
N LEU A 12 -36.07 3.98 -49.53
CA LEU A 12 -36.50 4.54 -48.25
C LEU A 12 -36.93 3.37 -47.35
N LEU A 13 -35.97 2.78 -46.64
CA LEU A 13 -36.26 2.04 -45.41
C LEU A 13 -36.61 3.09 -44.35
N LEU A 14 -37.91 3.33 -44.20
CA LEU A 14 -38.48 3.98 -43.03
C LEU A 14 -37.93 3.32 -41.77
N PRO A 15 -37.48 4.08 -40.75
CA PRO A 15 -37.09 3.50 -39.48
C PRO A 15 -38.31 2.82 -38.86
N ILE A 16 -38.24 1.49 -38.75
CA ILE A 16 -39.09 0.73 -37.85
C ILE A 16 -38.89 1.36 -36.47
N GLY A 17 -39.96 1.90 -35.88
CA GLY A 17 -39.90 2.69 -34.66
C GLY A 17 -39.19 1.94 -33.53
N ALA A 18 -37.94 2.33 -33.26
CA ALA A 18 -37.31 2.07 -31.99
C ALA A 18 -38.08 2.88 -30.94
N ARG A 19 -38.73 2.19 -30.00
CA ARG A 19 -39.22 2.84 -28.77
C ARG A 19 -38.00 3.48 -28.11
N GLY A 20 -37.95 4.82 -28.05
CA GLY A 20 -36.87 5.53 -27.37
C GLY A 20 -36.83 5.14 -25.89
N GLY A 21 -35.64 4.90 -25.35
CA GLY A 21 -35.48 4.60 -23.93
C GLY A 21 -35.88 5.77 -23.04
N GLU A 22 -36.09 5.52 -21.75
CA GLU A 22 -36.26 6.59 -20.76
C GLU A 22 -34.95 7.38 -20.63
N VAL A 23 -35.04 8.72 -20.68
CA VAL A 23 -33.88 9.64 -20.64
C VAL A 23 -33.98 10.62 -19.48
N ILE A 24 -32.88 10.79 -18.75
CA ILE A 24 -32.66 11.85 -17.75
C ILE A 24 -31.47 12.73 -18.16
N THR A 25 -31.50 14.02 -17.81
CA THR A 25 -30.38 14.94 -18.08
C THR A 25 -30.37 16.11 -17.10
N ASN A 26 -29.19 16.66 -16.85
CA ASN A 26 -28.99 17.90 -16.10
C ASN A 26 -28.36 19.02 -16.97
N GLY A 27 -28.35 18.85 -18.29
CA GLY A 27 -27.73 19.78 -19.24
C GLY A 27 -26.23 19.60 -19.48
N LYS A 28 -25.50 18.87 -18.61
CA LYS A 28 -24.08 18.51 -18.81
C LYS A 28 -23.93 17.06 -19.26
N VAL A 29 -24.66 16.18 -18.61
CA VAL A 29 -24.68 14.74 -18.87
C VAL A 29 -26.13 14.28 -19.07
N SER A 30 -26.32 13.28 -19.91
CA SER A 30 -27.60 12.58 -20.05
C SER A 30 -27.41 11.08 -19.96
N VAL A 31 -28.40 10.41 -19.40
CA VAL A 31 -28.43 8.95 -19.25
C VAL A 31 -29.70 8.42 -19.89
N GLU A 32 -29.57 7.41 -20.74
CA GLU A 32 -30.66 6.77 -21.47
C GLU A 32 -30.70 5.26 -21.18
N SER A 33 -31.87 4.71 -20.86
CA SER A 33 -32.05 3.26 -20.70
C SER A 33 -31.88 2.51 -22.02
N VAL A 34 -31.29 1.31 -21.99
CA VAL A 34 -31.02 0.50 -23.19
C VAL A 34 -31.80 -0.81 -23.14
N GLU A 35 -32.64 -1.02 -24.14
CA GLU A 35 -33.31 -2.30 -24.40
C GLU A 35 -32.32 -3.32 -24.98
N GLY A 36 -32.32 -4.53 -24.43
CA GLY A 36 -31.57 -5.68 -24.91
C GLY A 36 -32.49 -6.75 -25.52
N LYS A 37 -31.91 -7.90 -25.87
CA LYS A 37 -32.68 -9.03 -26.42
C LYS A 37 -33.54 -9.74 -25.37
N LYS A 38 -33.09 -9.74 -24.11
CA LYS A 38 -33.75 -10.45 -22.99
C LYS A 38 -34.58 -9.54 -22.07
N GLY A 39 -34.47 -8.22 -22.22
CA GLY A 39 -35.07 -7.20 -21.35
C GLY A 39 -34.22 -5.93 -21.35
N ILE A 40 -34.42 -5.04 -20.38
CA ILE A 40 -33.63 -3.80 -20.26
C ILE A 40 -32.22 -4.17 -19.79
N ALA A 41 -31.23 -3.98 -20.65
CA ALA A 41 -29.87 -4.48 -20.44
C ALA A 41 -28.95 -3.50 -19.66
N GLY A 42 -29.36 -2.24 -19.51
CA GLY A 42 -28.58 -1.22 -18.81
C GLY A 42 -28.90 0.19 -19.28
N PHE A 43 -27.88 1.04 -19.37
CA PHE A 43 -28.00 2.43 -19.79
C PHE A 43 -26.76 2.93 -20.54
N ASN A 44 -26.94 3.96 -21.35
CA ASN A 44 -25.88 4.70 -22.01
C ASN A 44 -25.70 6.06 -21.36
N VAL A 45 -24.46 6.51 -21.20
CA VAL A 45 -24.14 7.84 -20.70
C VAL A 45 -23.62 8.69 -21.85
N PHE A 46 -24.13 9.91 -21.97
CA PHE A 46 -23.75 10.86 -23.00
C PHE A 46 -23.26 12.18 -22.40
N VAL A 47 -22.22 12.73 -23.01
CA VAL A 47 -21.63 14.03 -22.66
C VAL A 47 -21.60 14.84 -23.93
N GLU A 48 -22.16 16.06 -23.89
CA GLU A 48 -22.29 16.93 -25.08
C GLU A 48 -22.98 16.22 -26.27
N GLY A 49 -23.96 15.35 -25.97
CA GLY A 49 -24.69 14.57 -26.98
C GLY A 49 -23.92 13.41 -27.62
N LYS A 50 -22.65 13.18 -27.23
CA LYS A 50 -21.85 12.04 -27.70
C LYS A 50 -21.86 10.92 -26.68
N LEU A 51 -21.92 9.67 -27.15
CA LEU A 51 -21.85 8.50 -26.29
C LEU A 51 -20.50 8.49 -25.57
N LEU A 52 -20.54 8.67 -24.25
CA LEU A 52 -19.38 8.51 -23.39
C LEU A 52 -19.12 7.03 -23.17
N CYS A 53 -20.04 6.30 -22.57
CA CYS A 53 -19.87 4.86 -22.39
C CYS A 53 -21.21 4.12 -22.27
N PRO A 54 -21.24 2.84 -22.68
CA PRO A 54 -22.29 1.91 -22.32
C PRO A 54 -22.02 1.29 -20.94
N VAL A 55 -23.03 1.31 -20.06
CA VAL A 55 -23.07 0.53 -18.82
C VAL A 55 -24.15 -0.54 -18.96
N ARG A 56 -23.82 -1.80 -18.67
CA ARG A 56 -24.78 -2.93 -18.76
C ARG A 56 -24.84 -3.67 -17.43
N PHE A 57 -25.97 -4.28 -17.11
CA PHE A 57 -26.15 -4.93 -15.81
C PHE A 57 -25.31 -6.20 -15.64
N SER A 58 -24.92 -6.87 -16.73
CA SER A 58 -23.90 -7.93 -16.74
C SER A 58 -23.36 -8.10 -18.17
N SER A 59 -22.37 -8.98 -18.36
CA SER A 59 -22.03 -9.45 -19.71
C SER A 59 -23.13 -10.37 -20.28
N GLN A 60 -23.19 -10.45 -21.61
CA GLN A 60 -24.08 -11.34 -22.38
C GLN A 60 -25.58 -11.23 -22.02
N GLU A 61 -26.01 -10.07 -21.49
CA GLU A 61 -27.35 -9.86 -20.94
C GLU A 61 -27.79 -10.96 -19.96
N GLY A 62 -26.86 -11.51 -19.18
CA GLY A 62 -27.21 -12.50 -18.17
C GLY A 62 -27.90 -11.92 -16.94
N ILE A 63 -27.93 -10.59 -16.76
CA ILE A 63 -28.81 -9.86 -15.85
C ILE A 63 -29.49 -8.78 -16.68
N VAL A 64 -30.81 -8.71 -16.59
CA VAL A 64 -31.64 -7.67 -17.22
C VAL A 64 -32.73 -7.22 -16.26
N ALA A 65 -33.12 -5.95 -16.33
CA ALA A 65 -34.29 -5.43 -15.64
C ALA A 65 -35.55 -5.65 -16.51
N LYS A 66 -36.69 -5.84 -15.86
CA LYS A 66 -37.99 -5.91 -16.54
C LYS A 66 -38.72 -4.58 -16.56
N SER A 67 -38.32 -3.67 -15.68
CA SER A 67 -38.95 -2.36 -15.52
C SER A 67 -37.89 -1.28 -15.37
N VAL A 68 -38.13 -0.14 -16.01
CA VAL A 68 -37.44 1.13 -15.76
C VAL A 68 -38.47 2.20 -15.52
N LYS A 69 -38.28 2.99 -14.45
CA LYS A 69 -39.12 4.15 -14.14
C LYS A 69 -38.26 5.40 -14.04
N LYS A 70 -38.70 6.45 -14.73
CA LYS A 70 -38.18 7.80 -14.57
C LYS A 70 -38.91 8.53 -13.44
N ASP A 71 -38.14 9.16 -12.55
CA ASP A 71 -38.65 10.06 -11.51
C ASP A 71 -37.72 11.28 -11.41
N GLY A 72 -38.17 12.42 -11.93
CA GLY A 72 -37.33 13.61 -12.08
C GLY A 72 -36.05 13.31 -12.88
N ASN A 73 -34.91 13.44 -12.20
CA ASN A 73 -33.58 13.19 -12.74
C ASN A 73 -33.02 11.80 -12.37
N ILE A 74 -33.90 10.85 -12.00
CA ILE A 74 -33.53 9.50 -11.59
C ILE A 74 -34.14 8.49 -12.55
N LEU A 75 -33.35 7.51 -13.00
CA LEU A 75 -33.82 6.27 -13.60
C LEU A 75 -33.70 5.14 -12.58
N SER A 76 -34.80 4.45 -12.30
CA SER A 76 -34.85 3.30 -11.40
C SER A 76 -35.15 2.02 -12.18
N PHE A 77 -34.21 1.08 -12.17
CA PHE A 77 -34.33 -0.25 -12.79
C PHE A 77 -34.67 -1.28 -11.73
N THR A 78 -35.73 -2.06 -11.94
CA THR A 78 -36.26 -3.04 -10.97
C THR A 78 -36.69 -4.35 -11.64
N ASP A 79 -37.14 -5.30 -10.81
CA ASP A 79 -37.68 -6.58 -11.26
C ASP A 79 -36.69 -7.39 -12.10
N PHE A 80 -35.45 -7.47 -11.61
CA PHE A 80 -34.36 -8.15 -12.29
C PHE A 80 -34.63 -9.63 -12.52
N SER A 81 -34.28 -10.09 -13.71
CA SER A 81 -34.08 -11.51 -14.01
C SER A 81 -32.62 -11.75 -14.32
N GLY A 82 -32.07 -12.86 -13.83
CA GLY A 82 -30.72 -13.26 -14.15
C GLY A 82 -30.56 -14.75 -14.46
N GLN A 83 -29.52 -15.06 -15.21
CA GLN A 83 -29.09 -16.41 -15.52
C GLN A 83 -28.42 -17.00 -14.28
N GLY A 84 -28.91 -18.13 -13.76
CA GLY A 84 -28.35 -18.74 -12.55
C GLY A 84 -28.54 -17.92 -11.26
N VAL A 85 -29.36 -16.86 -11.27
CA VAL A 85 -29.62 -16.02 -10.09
C VAL A 85 -31.07 -15.56 -10.04
N VAL A 86 -31.65 -15.59 -8.85
CA VAL A 86 -32.99 -15.07 -8.55
C VAL A 86 -32.87 -13.91 -7.58
N PHE A 87 -33.43 -12.77 -7.95
CA PHE A 87 -33.43 -11.54 -7.15
C PHE A 87 -34.78 -11.35 -6.43
N ARG A 88 -34.75 -10.86 -5.20
CA ARG A 88 -35.98 -10.42 -4.51
C ARG A 88 -36.49 -9.09 -5.06
N LYS A 89 -37.77 -8.81 -4.84
CA LYS A 89 -38.46 -7.57 -5.26
C LYS A 89 -37.82 -6.28 -4.75
N GLY A 90 -37.06 -6.33 -3.66
CA GLY A 90 -36.32 -5.18 -3.12
C GLY A 90 -35.11 -4.75 -3.96
N SER A 91 -34.76 -5.52 -5.00
CA SER A 91 -33.57 -5.25 -5.80
C SER A 91 -33.77 -4.10 -6.78
N TYR A 92 -32.82 -3.16 -6.81
CA TYR A 92 -32.80 -2.03 -7.72
C TYR A 92 -31.37 -1.66 -8.16
N ILE A 93 -31.31 -1.01 -9.33
CA ILE A 93 -30.20 -0.13 -9.72
C ILE A 93 -30.81 1.21 -10.06
N LYS A 94 -30.25 2.29 -9.51
CA LYS A 94 -30.68 3.67 -9.77
C LYS A 94 -29.53 4.47 -10.33
N VAL A 95 -29.85 5.35 -11.28
CA VAL A 95 -28.91 6.34 -11.81
C VAL A 95 -29.53 7.72 -11.65
N GLU A 96 -28.81 8.63 -11.01
CA GLU A 96 -29.23 10.02 -10.79
C GLU A 96 -28.29 11.00 -11.49
N VAL A 97 -28.85 12.03 -12.13
CA VAL A 97 -28.09 13.18 -12.65
C VAL A 97 -28.43 14.45 -11.87
N LYS A 98 -27.63 14.75 -10.84
CA LYS A 98 -27.85 15.92 -9.97
C LYS A 98 -27.65 17.23 -10.73
N THR A 99 -28.48 18.24 -10.45
CA THR A 99 -28.40 19.55 -11.10
C THR A 99 -27.01 20.17 -10.92
N GLY A 100 -26.38 20.62 -12.02
CA GLY A 100 -25.05 21.24 -12.00
C GLY A 100 -23.87 20.27 -11.81
N HIS A 101 -24.12 19.01 -11.44
CA HIS A 101 -23.08 18.00 -11.21
C HIS A 101 -22.69 17.27 -12.49
N PRO A 102 -21.41 17.17 -12.87
CA PRO A 102 -21.01 16.58 -14.16
C PRO A 102 -21.10 15.05 -14.20
N TYR A 103 -21.08 14.38 -13.04
CA TYR A 103 -21.01 12.92 -12.94
C TYR A 103 -22.34 12.33 -12.48
N PRO A 104 -22.88 11.30 -13.17
CA PRO A 104 -24.01 10.53 -12.68
C PRO A 104 -23.65 9.74 -11.43
N GLU A 105 -24.57 9.69 -10.47
CA GLU A 105 -24.47 8.81 -9.30
C GLU A 105 -25.23 7.51 -9.58
N ILE A 106 -24.64 6.38 -9.23
CA ILE A 106 -25.24 5.05 -9.35
C ILE A 106 -25.39 4.50 -7.94
N SER A 107 -26.61 4.13 -7.54
CA SER A 107 -26.86 3.38 -6.31
C SER A 107 -27.51 2.06 -6.62
N PHE A 108 -27.14 1.01 -5.90
CA PHE A 108 -27.66 -0.33 -6.14
C PHE A 108 -27.97 -1.07 -4.84
N ARG A 109 -28.94 -1.96 -4.92
CA ARG A 109 -29.26 -2.95 -3.90
C ARG A 109 -29.69 -4.21 -4.63
N LEU A 110 -28.94 -5.29 -4.51
CA LEU A 110 -29.27 -6.59 -5.11
C LEU A 110 -29.48 -7.59 -3.96
N GLU A 111 -30.71 -8.05 -3.80
CA GLU A 111 -31.09 -9.03 -2.78
C GLU A 111 -31.16 -10.41 -3.42
N ILE A 112 -30.19 -11.28 -3.12
CA ILE A 112 -30.08 -12.60 -3.71
C ILE A 112 -31.05 -13.55 -2.99
N GLU A 113 -32.08 -14.01 -3.68
CA GLU A 113 -32.98 -15.04 -3.16
C GLU A 113 -32.34 -16.42 -3.28
N ARG A 114 -31.77 -16.71 -4.45
CA ARG A 114 -31.12 -17.98 -4.77
C ARG A 114 -30.05 -17.76 -5.83
N PHE A 115 -28.94 -18.48 -5.70
CA PHE A 115 -27.89 -18.58 -6.71
C PHE A 115 -27.69 -20.04 -7.12
N ASP A 116 -27.54 -20.30 -8.41
CA ASP A 116 -27.27 -21.60 -9.02
C ASP A 116 -25.97 -21.50 -9.81
N GLU A 117 -24.89 -22.02 -9.23
CA GLU A 117 -23.54 -21.97 -9.79
C GLU A 117 -23.45 -22.69 -11.15
N ASN A 118 -24.17 -23.81 -11.31
CA ASN A 118 -24.21 -24.53 -12.59
C ASN A 118 -24.95 -23.71 -13.65
N GLY A 119 -26.08 -23.11 -13.26
CA GLY A 119 -26.85 -22.17 -14.07
C GLY A 119 -26.00 -21.00 -14.58
N TRP A 120 -25.18 -20.43 -13.71
CA TRP A 120 -24.23 -19.37 -14.02
C TRP A 120 -23.12 -19.87 -14.95
N GLY A 121 -22.48 -20.98 -14.59
CA GLY A 121 -21.38 -21.60 -15.32
C GLY A 121 -21.72 -22.00 -16.75
N MET A 122 -22.96 -22.41 -17.03
CA MET A 122 -23.41 -22.72 -18.40
C MET A 122 -23.32 -21.52 -19.36
N THR A 123 -23.41 -20.28 -18.85
CA THR A 123 -23.36 -19.06 -19.69
C THR A 123 -22.01 -18.37 -19.62
N PHE A 124 -21.39 -18.36 -18.44
CA PHE A 124 -20.19 -17.56 -18.17
C PHE A 124 -18.92 -18.39 -17.97
N GLY A 125 -19.02 -19.73 -17.96
CA GLY A 125 -17.91 -20.60 -17.59
C GLY A 125 -17.46 -20.36 -16.14
N ASN A 126 -16.17 -20.60 -15.87
CA ASN A 126 -15.57 -20.32 -14.58
C ASN A 126 -15.28 -18.81 -14.42
N SER A 127 -16.31 -18.04 -14.11
CA SER A 127 -16.27 -16.57 -14.00
C SER A 127 -16.98 -16.10 -12.73
N PRO A 128 -16.53 -15.00 -12.10
CA PRO A 128 -17.19 -14.47 -10.91
C PRO A 128 -18.64 -14.04 -11.21
N PHE A 129 -19.49 -14.04 -10.19
CA PHE A 129 -20.74 -13.28 -10.25
C PHE A 129 -20.40 -11.81 -10.41
N HIS A 130 -20.85 -11.22 -11.53
CA HIS A 130 -20.46 -9.89 -11.93
C HIS A 130 -21.67 -9.10 -12.40
N PHE A 131 -21.71 -7.82 -12.02
CA PHE A 131 -22.78 -6.90 -12.35
C PHE A 131 -22.23 -5.50 -12.62
N LEU A 132 -23.01 -4.66 -13.31
CA LEU A 132 -22.59 -3.31 -13.73
C LEU A 132 -21.26 -3.31 -14.47
N ILE A 133 -21.28 -3.76 -15.73
CA ILE A 133 -20.13 -3.72 -16.62
C ILE A 133 -20.03 -2.38 -17.33
N LEU A 134 -18.85 -1.78 -17.33
CA LEU A 134 -18.50 -0.59 -18.11
C LEU A 134 -17.58 -1.03 -19.25
N LYS A 135 -18.04 -0.84 -20.49
CA LYS A 135 -17.29 -1.28 -21.68
C LYS A 135 -16.59 -0.13 -22.36
N GLN A 136 -15.34 -0.36 -22.78
CA GLN A 136 -14.58 0.52 -23.65
C GLN A 136 -13.64 -0.33 -24.50
N GLU A 137 -14.10 -0.70 -25.70
CA GLU A 137 -13.44 -1.72 -26.54
C GLU A 137 -11.98 -1.39 -26.90
N ASN A 138 -11.67 -0.10 -27.05
CA ASN A 138 -10.34 0.42 -27.34
C ASN A 138 -9.57 0.87 -26.09
N ALA A 139 -9.99 0.50 -24.88
CA ALA A 139 -9.23 0.82 -23.67
C ALA A 139 -7.84 0.20 -23.77
N GLU A 140 -6.82 1.02 -23.55
CA GLU A 140 -5.41 0.62 -23.59
C GLU A 140 -4.90 0.27 -22.20
N ALA A 141 -5.46 0.89 -21.15
CA ALA A 141 -5.11 0.65 -19.77
C ALA A 141 -6.36 0.53 -18.86
N VAL A 142 -6.23 -0.30 -17.83
CA VAL A 142 -7.15 -0.42 -16.70
C VAL A 142 -6.62 0.42 -15.55
N HIS A 143 -7.42 1.36 -15.04
CA HIS A 143 -7.12 2.04 -13.79
C HIS A 143 -7.82 1.30 -12.64
N HIS A 144 -7.07 0.66 -11.76
CA HIS A 144 -7.64 -0.08 -10.64
C HIS A 144 -6.73 0.07 -9.43
N ARG A 145 -7.28 0.39 -8.24
CA ARG A 145 -6.48 0.59 -7.00
C ARG A 145 -5.49 1.76 -7.01
N GLY A 146 -5.52 2.62 -8.03
CA GLY A 146 -4.45 3.60 -8.29
C GLY A 146 -3.39 3.10 -9.26
N TRP A 147 -3.46 1.84 -9.71
CA TRP A 147 -2.55 1.27 -10.70
C TRP A 147 -3.11 1.35 -12.10
N LEU A 148 -2.22 1.61 -13.06
CA LEU A 148 -2.52 1.60 -14.50
C LEU A 148 -1.90 0.37 -15.14
N VAL A 149 -2.71 -0.67 -15.32
CA VAL A 149 -2.27 -1.95 -15.90
C VAL A 149 -2.65 -2.00 -17.38
N ALA A 150 -1.71 -2.39 -18.23
CA ALA A 150 -1.94 -2.51 -19.66
C ALA A 150 -3.02 -3.56 -19.97
N THR A 151 -3.93 -3.21 -20.88
CA THR A 151 -4.84 -4.17 -21.51
C THR A 151 -4.13 -4.89 -22.67
N PRO A 152 -4.68 -6.02 -23.16
CA PRO A 152 -4.17 -6.67 -24.37
C PRO A 152 -4.20 -5.83 -25.65
N ILE A 153 -4.86 -4.66 -25.68
CA ILE A 153 -4.79 -3.73 -26.81
C ILE A 153 -3.40 -3.12 -26.92
N LEU A 154 -2.79 -2.77 -25.78
CA LEU A 154 -1.49 -2.11 -25.72
C LEU A 154 -0.36 -3.09 -25.44
N ASP A 155 -0.53 -3.96 -24.45
CA ASP A 155 0.46 -4.97 -24.08
C ASP A 155 -0.27 -6.22 -23.55
N PRO A 156 -0.23 -7.36 -24.27
CA PRO A 156 -0.87 -8.59 -23.82
C PRO A 156 -0.15 -9.24 -22.63
N TYR A 157 1.06 -8.81 -22.27
CA TYR A 157 1.88 -9.52 -21.31
C TYR A 157 1.25 -9.67 -19.93
N PRO A 158 0.76 -8.61 -19.26
CA PRO A 158 0.24 -8.71 -17.89
C PRO A 158 -0.89 -9.74 -17.71
N LEU A 159 -1.76 -9.88 -18.73
CA LEU A 159 -2.93 -10.76 -18.65
C LEU A 159 -2.77 -12.07 -19.42
N LYS A 160 -2.25 -12.02 -20.65
CA LYS A 160 -2.25 -13.15 -21.59
C LYS A 160 -0.98 -13.96 -21.60
N VAL A 161 0.18 -13.36 -21.32
CA VAL A 161 1.48 -14.03 -21.48
C VAL A 161 2.13 -14.38 -20.15
N GLY A 162 2.22 -13.41 -19.23
CA GLY A 162 2.94 -13.53 -17.96
C GLY A 162 2.38 -14.59 -17.01
N ARG A 163 2.91 -14.69 -15.81
CA ARG A 163 2.50 -15.68 -14.81
C ARG A 163 1.05 -15.45 -14.34
N GLN A 164 0.25 -16.52 -14.33
CA GLN A 164 -1.05 -16.51 -13.66
C GLN A 164 -0.85 -16.48 -12.14
N GLY A 165 -1.77 -15.87 -11.43
CA GLY A 165 -1.69 -15.72 -9.98
C GLY A 165 -1.00 -14.43 -9.51
N ILE A 166 -0.53 -13.58 -10.45
CA ILE A 166 0.01 -12.25 -10.13
C ILE A 166 -0.97 -11.16 -10.57
N VAL A 167 -1.23 -11.09 -11.88
CA VAL A 167 -2.21 -10.19 -12.50
C VAL A 167 -3.41 -10.92 -13.07
N ALA A 168 -3.13 -11.81 -14.02
CA ALA A 168 -4.10 -12.76 -14.51
C ALA A 168 -4.54 -13.68 -13.37
N SER A 169 -5.85 -13.91 -13.26
CA SER A 169 -6.39 -14.83 -12.26
C SER A 169 -5.90 -16.26 -12.50
N LYS A 170 -5.93 -17.09 -11.44
CA LYS A 170 -5.66 -18.52 -11.60
C LYS A 170 -6.80 -19.26 -12.29
N TRP A 171 -8.03 -18.74 -12.20
CA TRP A 171 -9.19 -19.37 -12.81
C TRP A 171 -9.34 -19.04 -14.31
N SER A 172 -8.79 -17.93 -14.80
CA SER A 172 -8.91 -17.57 -16.22
C SER A 172 -7.84 -16.59 -16.72
N ARG A 173 -7.43 -16.77 -17.98
CA ARG A 173 -6.57 -15.84 -18.73
C ARG A 173 -7.33 -14.64 -19.32
N ASP A 174 -8.65 -14.60 -19.15
CA ASP A 174 -9.49 -13.46 -19.56
C ASP A 174 -9.78 -12.51 -18.40
N TRP A 175 -9.49 -12.89 -17.17
CA TRP A 175 -9.85 -12.13 -15.98
C TRP A 175 -8.61 -11.72 -15.18
N MET A 176 -8.60 -10.48 -14.69
CA MET A 176 -7.65 -10.05 -13.68
C MET A 176 -8.10 -10.49 -12.27
N TRP A 177 -7.30 -10.21 -11.25
CA TRP A 177 -7.74 -10.28 -9.84
C TRP A 177 -9.12 -9.65 -9.62
N ALA A 178 -9.78 -10.06 -8.53
CA ALA A 178 -11.05 -9.50 -8.09
C ALA A 178 -11.02 -9.17 -6.57
N PRO A 179 -10.19 -8.19 -6.14
CA PRO A 179 -10.16 -7.75 -4.75
C PRO A 179 -11.35 -6.84 -4.43
N PRO A 180 -11.77 -6.81 -3.15
CA PRO A 180 -12.76 -5.86 -2.68
C PRO A 180 -12.21 -4.43 -2.63
N PHE A 181 -13.07 -3.40 -2.74
CA PHE A 181 -12.64 -2.00 -2.63
C PHE A 181 -12.04 -1.68 -1.26
N GLY A 182 -12.40 -2.40 -0.19
CA GLY A 182 -11.76 -2.28 1.13
C GLY A 182 -10.26 -2.60 1.12
N ALA A 183 -9.79 -3.44 0.18
CA ALA A 183 -8.38 -3.75 -0.02
C ALA A 183 -7.68 -2.78 -0.99
N CYS A 184 -8.38 -1.74 -1.48
CA CYS A 184 -7.87 -0.82 -2.48
C CYS A 184 -7.39 0.50 -1.84
N PRO A 185 -6.15 0.98 -2.12
CA PRO A 185 -5.69 2.30 -1.69
C PRO A 185 -6.59 3.42 -2.20
N LEU A 186 -6.90 3.35 -3.50
CA LEU A 186 -7.86 4.22 -4.18
C LEU A 186 -9.09 3.41 -4.58
N PRO A 187 -10.31 3.75 -4.11
CA PRO A 187 -11.53 2.98 -4.36
C PRO A 187 -12.14 3.26 -5.75
N VAL A 188 -11.33 3.05 -6.80
CA VAL A 188 -11.67 3.35 -8.20
C VAL A 188 -11.37 2.17 -9.12
N ALA A 189 -12.26 1.97 -10.10
CA ALA A 189 -12.07 1.04 -11.21
C ALA A 189 -12.48 1.72 -12.51
N GLY A 190 -11.58 1.81 -13.49
CA GLY A 190 -11.77 2.57 -14.72
C GLY A 190 -11.05 2.00 -15.94
N LEU A 191 -11.41 2.53 -17.10
CA LEU A 191 -10.79 2.25 -18.39
C LEU A 191 -10.30 3.55 -19.03
N TRP A 192 -9.13 3.49 -19.65
CA TRP A 192 -8.48 4.63 -20.28
C TRP A 192 -8.09 4.33 -21.73
N THR A 193 -8.51 5.19 -22.66
CA THR A 193 -8.08 5.24 -24.06
C THR A 193 -7.40 6.59 -24.30
N PRO A 194 -6.10 6.73 -24.00
CA PRO A 194 -5.37 7.99 -24.15
C PRO A 194 -5.35 8.52 -25.59
N LYS A 195 -5.35 7.65 -26.62
CA LYS A 195 -5.45 8.10 -28.04
C LYS A 195 -6.74 8.87 -28.32
N GLU A 196 -7.83 8.44 -27.70
CA GLU A 196 -9.14 9.09 -27.77
C GLU A 196 -9.32 10.16 -26.67
N LYS A 197 -8.29 10.38 -25.84
CA LYS A 197 -8.28 11.28 -24.67
C LYS A 197 -9.38 10.98 -23.66
N LYS A 198 -9.79 9.72 -23.55
CA LYS A 198 -11.04 9.32 -22.90
C LYS A 198 -10.78 8.39 -21.72
N TYR A 199 -11.24 8.82 -20.55
CA TYR A 199 -11.20 8.06 -19.31
C TYR A 199 -12.61 8.00 -18.68
N VAL A 200 -13.01 6.82 -18.20
CA VAL A 200 -14.27 6.62 -17.48
C VAL A 200 -14.07 5.60 -16.35
N ALA A 201 -14.63 5.84 -15.17
CA ALA A 201 -14.48 4.96 -14.02
C ALA A 201 -15.67 4.96 -13.06
N PHE A 202 -15.85 3.86 -12.34
CA PHE A 202 -16.62 3.82 -11.11
C PHE A 202 -15.74 4.31 -9.95
N ASP A 203 -16.20 5.34 -9.25
CA ASP A 203 -15.55 5.94 -8.08
C ASP A 203 -16.40 5.71 -6.82
N PHE A 204 -15.83 5.02 -5.84
CA PHE A 204 -16.45 4.77 -4.55
C PHE A 204 -15.89 5.66 -3.43
N THR A 205 -15.18 6.75 -3.75
CA THR A 205 -14.62 7.67 -2.74
C THR A 205 -15.70 8.21 -1.81
N SER A 206 -16.87 8.58 -2.33
CA SER A 206 -17.96 9.04 -1.47
C SER A 206 -18.37 7.97 -0.47
N ALA A 207 -18.64 6.74 -0.92
CA ALA A 207 -19.02 5.62 -0.04
C ALA A 207 -17.94 5.37 1.03
N ARG A 208 -16.66 5.31 0.62
CA ARG A 208 -15.49 5.15 1.50
C ARG A 208 -15.41 6.20 2.59
N LEU A 209 -15.81 7.44 2.31
CA LEU A 209 -15.68 8.55 3.24
C LEU A 209 -16.97 8.82 4.05
N THR A 210 -18.07 8.12 3.76
CA THR A 210 -19.37 8.38 4.41
C THR A 210 -19.99 7.15 5.06
N ASP A 211 -20.16 6.04 4.36
CA ASP A 211 -20.95 4.90 4.85
C ASP A 211 -20.25 3.54 4.77
N HIS A 212 -19.06 3.51 4.18
CA HIS A 212 -18.22 2.32 3.98
C HIS A 212 -18.93 1.15 3.29
N SER A 213 -20.04 1.41 2.58
CA SER A 213 -20.86 0.39 1.94
C SER A 213 -20.14 -0.35 0.80
N GLU A 214 -19.09 0.25 0.26
CA GLU A 214 -18.28 -0.29 -0.83
C GLU A 214 -17.31 -1.39 -0.39
N LYS A 215 -16.98 -1.46 0.91
CA LYS A 215 -15.79 -2.19 1.39
C LYS A 215 -15.71 -3.65 0.93
N TYR A 216 -16.83 -4.34 0.78
CA TYR A 216 -16.90 -5.74 0.33
C TYR A 216 -17.39 -5.90 -1.12
N VAL A 217 -17.73 -4.80 -1.79
CA VAL A 217 -17.93 -4.80 -3.25
C VAL A 217 -16.57 -4.94 -3.89
N ALA A 218 -16.40 -5.90 -4.80
CA ALA A 218 -15.18 -6.06 -5.56
C ALA A 218 -15.30 -5.50 -6.97
N SER A 219 -14.16 -5.37 -7.62
CA SER A 219 -14.08 -5.05 -9.03
C SER A 219 -13.06 -5.96 -9.71
N SER A 220 -13.30 -6.25 -10.99
CA SER A 220 -12.36 -6.96 -11.85
C SER A 220 -12.43 -6.44 -13.27
N TYR A 221 -11.37 -6.72 -14.03
CA TYR A 221 -11.30 -6.48 -15.46
C TYR A 221 -11.43 -7.80 -16.22
N CYS A 222 -12.18 -7.78 -17.31
CA CYS A 222 -12.35 -8.89 -18.23
C CYS A 222 -11.97 -8.48 -19.65
N TRP A 223 -11.04 -9.22 -20.25
CA TRP A 223 -10.71 -9.07 -21.66
C TRP A 223 -11.83 -9.57 -22.56
N GLN A 224 -12.41 -10.73 -22.25
CA GLN A 224 -13.47 -11.31 -23.05
C GLN A 224 -14.37 -12.25 -22.23
N SER A 225 -15.68 -12.05 -22.33
CA SER A 225 -16.71 -12.97 -21.84
C SER A 225 -17.84 -13.09 -22.88
N GLY A 226 -17.88 -14.22 -23.58
CA GLY A 226 -18.76 -14.42 -24.73
C GLY A 226 -18.51 -13.37 -25.82
N GLY A 227 -19.56 -12.62 -26.17
CA GLY A 227 -19.50 -11.53 -27.16
C GLY A 227 -18.98 -10.19 -26.61
N ASP A 228 -18.89 -10.04 -25.29
CA ASP A 228 -18.44 -8.80 -24.67
C ASP A 228 -16.93 -8.80 -24.46
N LYS A 229 -16.28 -7.67 -24.76
CA LYS A 229 -14.83 -7.51 -24.66
C LYS A 229 -14.45 -6.22 -23.94
N ASN A 230 -13.26 -6.24 -23.33
CA ASN A 230 -12.57 -5.09 -22.74
C ASN A 230 -13.49 -4.25 -21.84
N PHE A 231 -13.81 -4.81 -20.67
CA PHE A 231 -14.70 -4.18 -19.70
C PHE A 231 -14.21 -4.36 -18.26
N ILE A 232 -14.54 -3.39 -17.41
CA ILE A 232 -14.50 -3.55 -15.95
C ILE A 232 -15.89 -3.88 -15.43
N THR A 233 -15.97 -4.49 -14.26
CA THR A 233 -17.23 -4.88 -13.64
C THR A 233 -17.13 -4.87 -12.13
N LEU A 234 -18.27 -4.68 -11.46
CA LEU A 234 -18.40 -5.02 -10.05
C LEU A 234 -18.56 -6.53 -9.89
N VAL A 235 -18.04 -7.06 -8.79
CA VAL A 235 -17.99 -8.49 -8.45
C VAL A 235 -18.44 -8.68 -7.00
N TYR A 236 -19.19 -9.76 -6.75
CA TYR A 236 -19.52 -10.16 -5.38
C TYR A 236 -19.79 -11.67 -5.26
N PRO A 237 -19.30 -12.35 -4.22
CA PRO A 237 -18.24 -11.91 -3.33
C PRO A 237 -16.91 -11.71 -4.08
N TYR A 238 -15.95 -11.06 -3.45
CA TYR A 238 -14.58 -11.00 -3.96
C TYR A 238 -13.97 -12.41 -4.05
N ALA A 239 -12.98 -12.60 -4.93
CA ALA A 239 -12.37 -13.93 -5.15
C ALA A 239 -11.51 -14.38 -3.96
N LYS A 240 -11.37 -15.70 -3.75
CA LYS A 240 -10.48 -16.27 -2.70
C LYS A 240 -9.05 -15.76 -2.89
N ASN A 241 -8.48 -15.13 -1.87
CA ASN A 241 -7.17 -14.45 -1.91
C ASN A 241 -7.03 -13.52 -3.14
N TYR A 242 -8.15 -12.97 -3.62
CA TYR A 242 -8.31 -12.11 -4.79
C TYR A 242 -7.97 -12.71 -6.16
N ILE A 243 -7.24 -13.83 -6.23
CA ILE A 243 -6.70 -14.39 -7.50
C ILE A 243 -6.89 -15.91 -7.64
N MET A 244 -7.22 -16.62 -6.54
CA MET A 244 -7.14 -18.09 -6.52
C MET A 244 -8.36 -18.77 -7.14
N ALA A 245 -9.56 -18.40 -6.70
CA ALA A 245 -10.80 -19.03 -7.13
C ALA A 245 -11.97 -18.04 -7.06
N VAL A 246 -12.93 -18.21 -7.97
CA VAL A 246 -14.19 -17.47 -7.95
C VAL A 246 -15.01 -17.87 -6.72
N ARG A 247 -15.82 -16.93 -6.23
CA ARG A 247 -16.82 -17.17 -5.19
C ARG A 247 -18.17 -16.69 -5.72
N TYR A 248 -19.23 -17.26 -5.17
CA TYR A 248 -20.59 -16.96 -5.58
C TYR A 248 -21.44 -16.49 -4.40
N PRO A 249 -22.46 -15.64 -4.66
CA PRO A 249 -23.38 -15.21 -3.62
C PRO A 249 -24.17 -16.37 -3.04
N LYS A 250 -24.58 -16.25 -1.78
CA LYS A 250 -25.48 -17.18 -1.10
C LYS A 250 -26.89 -16.62 -1.04
N GLY A 251 -27.88 -17.51 -0.93
CA GLY A 251 -29.27 -17.10 -0.70
C GLY A 251 -29.37 -16.30 0.61
N GLY A 252 -29.93 -15.09 0.52
CA GLY A 252 -30.02 -14.13 1.63
C GLY A 252 -29.00 -12.99 1.57
N ASP A 253 -27.98 -13.08 0.71
CA ASP A 253 -27.01 -11.99 0.55
C ASP A 253 -27.68 -10.71 0.04
N VAL A 254 -27.23 -9.57 0.58
CA VAL A 254 -27.65 -8.23 0.15
C VAL A 254 -26.42 -7.45 -0.25
N ILE A 255 -26.35 -7.09 -1.52
CA ILE A 255 -25.24 -6.34 -2.11
C ILE A 255 -25.73 -4.90 -2.32
N SER A 256 -25.23 -3.94 -1.55
CA SER A 256 -25.68 -2.55 -1.67
C SER A 256 -24.56 -1.55 -1.42
N SER A 257 -24.44 -0.57 -2.33
CA SER A 257 -23.54 0.56 -2.20
C SER A 257 -23.92 1.64 -3.23
N HIS A 258 -23.12 2.69 -3.32
CA HIS A 258 -23.24 3.76 -4.30
C HIS A 258 -21.87 4.20 -4.83
N CYS A 259 -21.81 4.66 -6.07
CA CYS A 259 -20.60 5.19 -6.71
C CYS A 259 -20.94 6.31 -7.69
N GLU A 260 -19.96 7.14 -8.02
CA GLU A 260 -20.05 8.06 -9.15
C GLU A 260 -19.44 7.45 -10.41
N LEU A 261 -20.02 7.75 -11.57
CA LEU A 261 -19.40 7.48 -12.86
C LEU A 261 -18.57 8.70 -13.29
N ILE A 262 -17.31 8.74 -12.87
CA ILE A 262 -16.40 9.85 -13.18
C ILE A 262 -15.80 9.69 -14.58
N TYR A 263 -15.50 10.82 -15.25
CA TYR A 263 -14.88 10.81 -16.57
C TYR A 263 -14.05 12.04 -16.86
N ASN A 264 -13.15 11.89 -17.84
CA ASN A 264 -12.41 12.97 -18.47
C ASN A 264 -12.30 12.70 -19.98
N THR A 265 -12.69 13.67 -20.82
CA THR A 265 -12.69 13.58 -22.29
C THR A 265 -11.51 14.32 -22.95
N GLY A 266 -10.57 14.80 -22.14
CA GLY A 266 -9.36 15.52 -22.55
C GLY A 266 -8.08 14.95 -21.92
N LEU A 267 -8.02 13.65 -21.67
CA LEU A 267 -6.95 12.97 -20.94
C LEU A 267 -5.99 12.17 -21.85
N PRO A 268 -4.98 12.81 -22.49
CA PRO A 268 -3.98 12.14 -23.33
C PRO A 268 -2.91 11.41 -22.51
N TYR A 269 -2.05 10.64 -23.18
CA TYR A 269 -0.95 9.85 -22.59
C TYR A 269 -0.13 10.53 -21.48
N TRP A 270 0.15 11.83 -21.57
CA TRP A 270 0.98 12.54 -20.58
C TRP A 270 0.21 13.20 -19.43
N LYS A 271 -1.12 13.01 -19.36
CA LYS A 271 -1.99 13.52 -18.28
C LYS A 271 -2.60 12.33 -17.55
N ASP A 272 -1.88 11.81 -16.57
CA ASP A 272 -2.20 10.54 -15.90
C ASP A 272 -3.58 10.57 -15.19
N PRO A 273 -4.39 9.50 -15.26
CA PRO A 273 -5.64 9.37 -14.52
C PRO A 273 -5.57 9.67 -13.02
N ASN A 274 -4.47 9.34 -12.34
CA ASN A 274 -4.31 9.63 -10.92
C ASN A 274 -4.23 11.13 -10.65
N THR A 275 -3.59 11.92 -11.53
CA THR A 275 -3.53 13.38 -11.36
C THR A 275 -4.93 13.99 -11.40
N PHE A 276 -5.73 13.62 -12.40
CA PHE A 276 -7.13 14.01 -12.48
C PHE A 276 -7.92 13.54 -11.25
N TYR A 277 -7.70 12.30 -10.81
CA TYR A 277 -8.45 11.71 -9.71
C TYR A 277 -8.13 12.35 -8.36
N PHE A 278 -6.86 12.63 -8.05
CA PHE A 278 -6.47 13.34 -6.83
C PHE A 278 -7.00 14.78 -6.81
N GLU A 279 -6.97 15.49 -7.95
CA GLU A 279 -7.60 16.81 -8.08
C GLU A 279 -9.13 16.74 -7.86
N TYR A 280 -9.77 15.71 -8.44
CA TYR A 280 -11.18 15.41 -8.25
C TYR A 280 -11.52 15.17 -6.76
N ILE A 281 -10.78 14.28 -6.09
CA ILE A 281 -10.99 13.97 -4.67
C ILE A 281 -10.82 15.23 -3.83
N TRP A 282 -9.71 15.94 -4.03
CA TRP A 282 -9.41 17.13 -3.24
C TRP A 282 -10.48 18.21 -3.42
N SER A 283 -10.95 18.43 -4.64
CA SER A 283 -11.97 19.45 -4.93
C SER A 283 -13.33 19.18 -4.27
N ARG A 284 -13.67 17.91 -4.01
CA ARG A 284 -14.99 17.48 -3.54
C ARG A 284 -15.02 17.04 -2.08
N TYR A 285 -14.00 16.30 -1.66
CA TYR A 285 -14.01 15.55 -0.41
C TYR A 285 -12.95 16.00 0.60
N ARG A 286 -12.23 17.12 0.35
CA ARG A 286 -11.20 17.64 1.27
C ARG A 286 -11.65 17.77 2.73
N ASP A 287 -12.94 18.01 2.97
CA ASP A 287 -13.46 18.21 4.32
C ASP A 287 -13.62 16.86 5.04
N LEU A 288 -13.83 15.77 4.30
CA LEU A 288 -13.91 14.38 4.78
C LEU A 288 -12.56 13.66 4.81
N LEU A 289 -11.55 14.18 4.08
CA LEU A 289 -10.21 13.61 4.11
C LEU A 289 -9.52 13.80 5.48
N PRO A 290 -8.68 12.84 5.90
CA PRO A 290 -7.95 12.91 7.16
C PRO A 290 -6.99 14.09 7.18
N ALA A 291 -6.75 14.66 8.37
CA ALA A 291 -5.76 15.71 8.54
C ALA A 291 -4.34 15.15 8.68
N SER A 292 -3.32 15.95 8.37
CA SER A 292 -1.90 15.59 8.53
C SER A 292 -1.18 16.50 9.54
N PRO A 293 0.02 16.12 10.01
CA PRO A 293 0.88 17.03 10.77
C PRO A 293 1.26 18.28 9.98
N VAL A 294 1.62 19.34 10.70
CA VAL A 294 2.38 20.46 10.11
C VAL A 294 3.88 20.14 10.06
N LEU A 295 4.38 19.33 11.00
CA LEU A 295 5.79 18.94 11.16
C LEU A 295 5.88 17.43 11.44
N ASN A 296 6.98 16.80 11.03
CA ASN A 296 7.29 15.41 11.39
C ASN A 296 8.48 15.37 12.36
N ASP A 297 8.41 14.46 13.34
CA ASP A 297 9.56 14.01 14.12
C ASP A 297 10.08 12.69 13.54
N LEU A 298 11.30 12.71 13.00
CA LEU A 298 11.92 11.55 12.37
C LEU A 298 12.78 10.72 13.34
N SER A 299 12.67 10.94 14.65
CA SER A 299 13.41 10.15 15.65
C SER A 299 13.02 8.67 15.69
N TYR A 300 11.93 8.26 15.04
CA TYR A 300 11.61 6.84 14.85
C TYR A 300 12.60 6.12 13.92
N ILE A 301 13.42 6.85 13.13
CA ILE A 301 14.38 6.23 12.21
C ILE A 301 15.45 5.47 13.02
N PRO A 302 15.78 4.20 12.65
CA PRO A 302 16.76 3.40 13.37
C PRO A 302 18.16 4.03 13.41
N GLY A 303 18.94 3.74 14.45
CA GLY A 303 20.21 4.40 14.73
C GLY A 303 21.26 4.31 13.61
N GLU A 304 21.35 3.17 12.92
CA GLU A 304 22.25 3.00 11.77
C GLU A 304 21.81 3.75 10.51
N PHE A 305 20.55 4.19 10.43
CA PHE A 305 20.01 5.02 9.35
C PHE A 305 19.92 6.51 9.73
N GLN A 306 20.21 6.87 10.99
CA GLN A 306 20.37 8.26 11.41
C GLN A 306 21.70 8.81 10.89
N ILE A 307 21.66 9.56 9.80
CA ILE A 307 22.87 10.06 9.15
C ILE A 307 23.64 11.04 10.04
N ARG A 308 24.97 10.87 10.13
CA ARG A 308 25.85 11.75 10.93
C ARG A 308 26.38 12.95 10.13
N THR A 309 26.39 12.84 8.82
CA THR A 309 26.82 13.87 7.87
C THR A 309 25.99 13.72 6.61
N PHE A 310 25.98 14.74 5.76
CA PHE A 310 25.28 14.66 4.48
C PHE A 310 25.84 13.49 3.64
N PRO A 311 24.95 12.74 2.95
CA PRO A 311 25.36 11.64 2.09
C PRO A 311 26.25 12.16 0.96
N MET A 312 27.15 11.30 0.50
CA MET A 312 27.94 11.55 -0.70
C MET A 312 27.25 10.85 -1.87
N PRO A 313 27.15 11.48 -3.05
CA PRO A 313 26.73 10.79 -4.25
C PRO A 313 27.55 9.52 -4.48
N GLY A 314 26.89 8.49 -5.01
CA GLY A 314 27.54 7.22 -5.37
C GLY A 314 28.45 7.38 -6.58
N GLY A 315 29.08 6.27 -6.99
CA GLY A 315 29.73 6.19 -8.30
C GLY A 315 28.68 6.01 -9.41
N VAL A 316 28.92 6.62 -10.55
CA VAL A 316 28.06 6.48 -11.75
C VAL A 316 28.42 5.18 -12.48
N GLY A 317 27.44 4.29 -12.67
CA GLY A 317 27.58 3.10 -13.49
C GLY A 317 26.34 2.92 -14.35
N LEU A 318 26.46 2.85 -15.67
CA LEU A 318 25.30 2.74 -16.56
C LEU A 318 24.90 1.28 -16.81
N THR A 319 25.85 0.36 -16.70
CA THR A 319 25.64 -1.05 -17.02
C THR A 319 26.21 -1.97 -15.94
N TYR A 320 25.52 -3.08 -15.70
CA TYR A 320 25.97 -4.17 -14.85
C TYR A 320 26.08 -5.45 -15.66
N ARG A 321 27.23 -6.13 -15.57
CA ARG A 321 27.40 -7.46 -16.13
C ARG A 321 27.07 -8.49 -15.05
N VAL A 322 26.03 -9.28 -15.31
CA VAL A 322 25.50 -10.25 -14.35
C VAL A 322 26.54 -11.34 -14.07
N PRO A 323 26.96 -11.54 -12.82
CA PRO A 323 27.90 -12.59 -12.44
C PRO A 323 27.17 -13.94 -12.25
N ALA A 324 27.92 -15.03 -12.17
CA ALA A 324 27.39 -16.40 -12.13
C ALA A 324 26.36 -16.68 -11.02
N LYS A 325 26.62 -16.21 -9.80
CA LYS A 325 25.85 -16.57 -8.59
C LYS A 325 25.79 -15.44 -7.54
N ASP A 326 25.84 -14.18 -7.98
CA ASP A 326 25.91 -13.05 -7.05
C ASP A 326 25.04 -11.86 -7.52
N GLY A 327 24.40 -11.19 -6.56
CA GLY A 327 23.53 -10.05 -6.81
C GLY A 327 22.12 -10.38 -7.33
N TRP A 328 21.21 -9.41 -7.19
CA TRP A 328 19.78 -9.52 -7.48
C TRP A 328 19.46 -10.00 -8.91
N GLU A 329 20.12 -9.41 -9.91
CA GLU A 329 19.87 -9.73 -11.33
C GLU A 329 20.30 -11.14 -11.72
N SER A 330 21.21 -11.77 -10.96
CA SER A 330 21.58 -13.18 -11.19
C SER A 330 20.41 -14.14 -10.98
N ASN A 331 19.32 -13.72 -10.33
CA ASN A 331 18.10 -14.51 -10.23
C ASN A 331 17.32 -14.56 -11.54
N PHE A 332 17.42 -13.54 -12.38
CA PHE A 332 16.54 -13.33 -13.55
C PHE A 332 17.26 -13.38 -14.89
N MET A 333 18.58 -13.18 -14.89
CA MET A 333 19.41 -13.08 -16.08
C MET A 333 20.47 -14.17 -16.11
N GLU A 334 20.84 -14.64 -17.30
CA GLU A 334 21.95 -15.59 -17.46
C GLU A 334 23.30 -14.89 -17.15
N GLU A 335 24.30 -15.67 -16.74
CA GLU A 335 25.66 -15.15 -16.50
C GLU A 335 26.20 -14.43 -17.74
N GLY A 336 26.85 -13.28 -17.54
CA GLY A 336 27.45 -12.48 -18.60
C GLY A 336 26.47 -11.55 -19.30
N THR A 337 25.16 -11.66 -19.05
CA THR A 337 24.13 -10.72 -19.51
C THR A 337 24.45 -9.31 -19.02
N VAL A 338 24.26 -8.31 -19.88
CA VAL A 338 24.45 -6.90 -19.56
C VAL A 338 23.08 -6.27 -19.38
N VAL A 339 22.83 -5.75 -18.18
CA VAL A 339 21.61 -5.02 -17.83
C VAL A 339 21.91 -3.54 -17.61
N PRO A 340 20.96 -2.65 -17.91
CA PRO A 340 21.10 -1.26 -17.49
C PRO A 340 20.94 -1.19 -15.96
N VAL A 341 21.71 -0.30 -15.33
CA VAL A 341 21.60 0.00 -13.88
C VAL A 341 21.59 1.50 -13.60
N GLY A 342 22.13 2.30 -14.51
CA GLY A 342 22.08 3.76 -14.44
C GLY A 342 22.67 4.40 -13.16
N ASP A 343 22.54 5.71 -13.04
CA ASP A 343 23.07 6.44 -11.87
C ASP A 343 22.14 6.36 -10.64
N VAL A 344 22.69 6.65 -9.46
CA VAL A 344 21.94 6.85 -8.21
C VAL A 344 21.04 8.08 -8.37
N TRP A 345 19.74 7.85 -8.55
CA TRP A 345 18.76 8.86 -8.98
C TRP A 345 18.43 9.94 -7.94
N THR A 346 18.84 9.79 -6.68
CA THR A 346 18.50 10.75 -5.61
C THR A 346 19.51 11.90 -5.46
N PHE A 347 20.63 11.90 -6.20
CA PHE A 347 21.73 12.86 -6.03
C PHE A 347 22.35 13.32 -7.36
N PRO A 348 22.93 14.53 -7.42
CA PRO A 348 23.59 15.04 -8.62
C PRO A 348 25.00 14.44 -8.79
N SER A 349 25.12 13.12 -9.02
CA SER A 349 26.41 12.41 -8.99
C SER A 349 27.34 12.81 -10.13
N VAL A 350 26.80 13.10 -11.33
CA VAL A 350 27.59 13.57 -12.48
C VAL A 350 28.15 14.96 -12.20
N ASP A 351 27.32 15.92 -11.78
CA ASP A 351 27.78 17.27 -11.44
C ASP A 351 28.81 17.23 -10.29
N PHE A 352 28.61 16.36 -9.31
CA PHE A 352 29.58 16.12 -8.24
C PHE A 352 30.94 15.65 -8.79
N ALA A 353 30.95 14.73 -9.75
CA ALA A 353 32.19 14.28 -10.39
C ALA A 353 32.92 15.42 -11.14
N TYR A 354 32.18 16.24 -11.90
CA TYR A 354 32.75 17.43 -12.54
C TYR A 354 33.29 18.45 -11.54
N LEU A 355 32.57 18.69 -10.44
CA LEU A 355 33.01 19.59 -9.38
C LEU A 355 34.33 19.12 -8.75
N LEU A 356 34.45 17.83 -8.43
CA LEU A 356 35.69 17.27 -7.88
C LEU A 356 36.86 17.30 -8.87
N ALA A 357 36.58 17.18 -10.16
CA ALA A 357 37.57 17.32 -11.23
C ALA A 357 37.96 18.79 -11.52
N GLY A 358 37.38 19.77 -10.83
CA GLY A 358 37.57 21.19 -11.13
C GLY A 358 37.06 21.57 -12.53
N GLY A 359 36.03 20.88 -13.01
CA GLY A 359 35.48 21.03 -14.36
C GLY A 359 36.32 20.40 -15.47
N ASN A 360 37.36 19.61 -15.15
CA ASN A 360 38.23 18.99 -16.16
C ASN A 360 37.57 17.76 -16.82
N PRO A 361 37.15 17.83 -18.09
CA PRO A 361 36.48 16.71 -18.78
C PRO A 361 37.43 15.53 -19.06
N SER A 362 38.74 15.70 -18.84
CA SER A 362 39.76 14.66 -19.04
C SER A 362 40.05 13.82 -17.79
N ASP A 363 39.37 14.09 -16.67
CA ASP A 363 39.48 13.30 -15.45
C ASP A 363 39.16 11.81 -15.70
N LYS A 364 39.80 10.92 -14.94
CA LYS A 364 39.66 9.46 -15.11
C LYS A 364 38.22 8.99 -14.91
N GLN A 365 37.52 9.53 -13.91
CA GLN A 365 36.13 9.17 -13.61
C GLN A 365 35.19 9.65 -14.72
N ILE A 366 35.34 10.90 -15.17
CA ILE A 366 34.54 11.49 -16.25
C ILE A 366 34.76 10.73 -17.58
N LYS A 367 36.02 10.39 -17.91
CA LYS A 367 36.31 9.53 -19.06
C LYS A 367 35.61 8.17 -18.96
N GLY A 368 35.61 7.57 -17.78
CA GLY A 368 34.90 6.31 -17.53
C GLY A 368 33.39 6.41 -17.72
N ILE A 369 32.77 7.53 -17.32
CA ILE A 369 31.35 7.82 -17.57
C ILE A 369 31.11 7.96 -19.08
N LYS A 370 31.93 8.75 -19.78
CA LYS A 370 31.79 8.98 -21.23
C LYS A 370 31.95 7.69 -22.04
N SER A 371 32.90 6.82 -21.68
CA SER A 371 33.02 5.50 -22.34
C SER A 371 31.79 4.61 -22.14
N GLN A 372 31.11 4.70 -20.99
CA GLN A 372 29.85 4.00 -20.79
C GLN A 372 28.71 4.63 -21.59
N LEU A 373 28.67 5.97 -21.71
CA LEU A 373 27.71 6.66 -22.58
C LEU A 373 27.90 6.27 -24.05
N ASP A 374 29.14 6.19 -24.54
CA ASP A 374 29.43 5.72 -25.90
C ASP A 374 28.89 4.29 -26.14
N TYR A 375 29.05 3.40 -25.15
CA TYR A 375 28.47 2.05 -25.22
C TYR A 375 26.94 2.10 -25.26
N MET A 376 26.31 2.86 -24.37
CA MET A 376 24.85 2.96 -24.30
C MET A 376 24.26 3.66 -25.53
N GLU A 377 24.93 4.67 -26.09
CA GLU A 377 24.57 5.30 -27.37
C GLU A 377 24.54 4.26 -28.49
N GLY A 378 25.51 3.35 -28.54
CA GLY A 378 25.54 2.24 -29.51
C GLY A 378 24.44 1.18 -29.32
N LYS A 379 23.71 1.21 -28.19
CA LYS A 379 22.67 0.24 -27.84
C LYS A 379 21.26 0.82 -27.80
N VAL A 380 21.11 2.13 -28.00
CA VAL A 380 19.81 2.80 -27.95
C VAL A 380 18.92 2.34 -29.11
N LYS A 381 17.65 2.03 -28.82
CA LYS A 381 16.62 1.78 -29.84
C LYS A 381 15.92 3.09 -30.15
N LYS A 382 15.90 3.49 -31.43
CA LYS A 382 15.11 4.62 -31.93
C LYS A 382 13.86 4.08 -32.63
N PHE A 383 12.70 4.63 -32.33
CA PHE A 383 11.40 4.18 -32.85
C PHE A 383 10.38 5.34 -32.86
N VAL A 384 9.20 5.13 -33.45
CA VAL A 384 8.15 6.17 -33.56
C VAL A 384 6.86 5.69 -32.90
N VAL A 385 6.28 6.52 -32.04
CA VAL A 385 5.00 6.25 -31.36
C VAL A 385 4.10 7.46 -31.50
N GLU A 386 2.90 7.29 -32.03
CA GLU A 386 1.93 8.38 -32.28
C GLU A 386 2.54 9.61 -33.01
N GLY A 387 3.55 9.37 -33.87
CA GLY A 387 4.25 10.41 -34.63
C GLY A 387 5.47 11.01 -33.95
N ASP A 388 5.72 10.71 -32.68
CA ASP A 388 6.88 11.20 -31.95
C ASP A 388 8.10 10.28 -32.11
N ASN A 389 9.26 10.89 -32.34
CA ASN A 389 10.54 10.17 -32.35
C ASN A 389 10.93 9.83 -30.91
N CYS A 390 10.96 8.55 -30.61
CA CYS A 390 11.28 7.98 -29.31
C CYS A 390 12.66 7.32 -29.33
N ALA A 391 13.32 7.34 -28.17
CA ALA A 391 14.58 6.63 -27.95
C ALA A 391 14.55 5.98 -26.56
N TYR A 392 14.97 4.71 -26.47
CA TYR A 392 15.09 4.03 -25.19
C TYR A 392 16.00 2.79 -25.26
N TRP A 393 16.28 2.18 -24.11
CA TRP A 393 17.06 0.95 -24.01
C TRP A 393 16.17 -0.22 -23.61
N GLU A 394 16.42 -1.38 -24.23
CA GLU A 394 15.78 -2.62 -23.83
C GLU A 394 16.55 -3.24 -22.67
N LYS A 395 15.82 -3.88 -21.75
CA LYS A 395 16.42 -4.75 -20.73
C LYS A 395 16.16 -6.23 -21.07
N PRO A 396 17.19 -7.10 -21.04
CA PRO A 396 18.61 -6.77 -20.96
C PRO A 396 19.12 -6.03 -22.21
N VAL A 397 20.23 -5.29 -22.06
CA VAL A 397 20.89 -4.60 -23.20
C VAL A 397 21.62 -5.61 -24.09
N GLU A 398 22.13 -6.69 -23.50
CA GLU A 398 22.82 -7.77 -24.21
C GLU A 398 22.72 -9.08 -23.42
N GLY A 399 22.51 -10.20 -24.10
CA GLY A 399 22.38 -11.52 -23.48
C GLY A 399 20.93 -11.90 -23.13
N PRO A 400 20.66 -13.17 -22.80
CA PRO A 400 19.30 -13.65 -22.59
C PRO A 400 18.85 -13.58 -21.11
N PRO A 401 17.55 -13.38 -20.86
CA PRO A 401 16.96 -13.64 -19.55
C PRO A 401 16.86 -15.15 -19.26
N LYS A 402 16.68 -15.52 -18.00
CA LYS A 402 16.45 -16.91 -17.56
C LYS A 402 15.04 -17.37 -17.91
N LEU A 403 14.92 -18.48 -18.64
CA LEU A 403 13.65 -19.05 -19.13
C LEU A 403 12.65 -19.46 -18.02
N ARG A 404 13.12 -19.70 -16.79
CA ARG A 404 12.31 -20.23 -15.67
C ARG A 404 11.20 -19.28 -15.18
N TYR A 405 11.27 -17.98 -15.49
CA TYR A 405 10.35 -16.96 -14.96
C TYR A 405 9.26 -16.50 -15.95
N ALA A 406 8.98 -17.30 -16.98
CA ALA A 406 7.92 -17.17 -17.99
C ALA A 406 8.18 -16.16 -19.14
N GLY A 407 8.63 -16.69 -20.27
CA GLY A 407 8.60 -16.01 -21.57
C GLY A 407 9.60 -14.87 -21.77
N ASP A 408 9.37 -14.07 -22.80
CA ASP A 408 10.19 -12.90 -23.13
C ASP A 408 9.93 -11.75 -22.14
N VAL A 409 10.81 -11.63 -21.15
CA VAL A 409 10.78 -10.55 -20.13
C VAL A 409 11.38 -9.24 -20.62
N THR A 410 11.73 -9.13 -21.91
CA THR A 410 12.25 -7.88 -22.45
C THR A 410 11.22 -6.76 -22.37
N THR A 411 11.68 -5.58 -22.00
CA THR A 411 10.83 -4.40 -21.84
C THR A 411 11.58 -3.13 -22.25
N LEU A 412 10.84 -2.18 -22.81
CA LEU A 412 11.27 -0.80 -23.04
C LEU A 412 10.76 0.14 -21.95
N ARG A 413 10.28 -0.39 -20.83
CA ARG A 413 9.75 0.40 -19.71
C ARG A 413 10.63 0.38 -18.46
N GLU A 414 11.84 -0.12 -18.58
CA GLU A 414 12.76 -0.25 -17.46
C GLU A 414 13.17 1.14 -16.87
N VAL A 415 13.25 1.29 -15.55
CA VAL A 415 13.49 2.57 -14.85
C VAL A 415 14.88 3.19 -15.06
N HIS A 416 15.93 2.39 -15.16
CA HIS A 416 17.31 2.79 -15.44
C HIS A 416 17.49 3.42 -16.83
N GLY A 417 16.54 3.26 -17.76
CA GLY A 417 16.55 4.01 -19.01
C GLY A 417 16.42 5.53 -18.80
N TRP A 418 15.60 5.97 -17.83
CA TRP A 418 15.53 7.39 -17.45
C TRP A 418 16.81 7.90 -16.82
N THR A 419 17.40 7.13 -15.89
CA THR A 419 18.67 7.53 -15.26
C THR A 419 19.82 7.53 -16.25
N THR A 420 19.82 6.63 -17.24
CA THR A 420 20.78 6.67 -18.36
C THR A 420 20.64 7.96 -19.15
N ALA A 421 19.40 8.36 -19.48
CA ALA A 421 19.13 9.61 -20.19
C ALA A 421 19.52 10.86 -19.37
N GLN A 422 19.33 10.81 -18.05
CA GLN A 422 19.77 11.85 -17.13
C GLN A 422 21.30 12.02 -17.18
N VAL A 423 22.09 10.94 -17.23
CA VAL A 423 23.55 11.04 -17.36
C VAL A 423 23.97 11.64 -18.70
N PHE A 424 23.27 11.34 -19.82
CA PHE A 424 23.49 12.05 -21.10
C PHE A 424 23.24 13.55 -20.95
N LEU A 425 22.15 13.91 -20.27
CA LEU A 425 21.75 15.30 -20.04
C LEU A 425 22.74 16.05 -19.14
N ASP A 426 23.20 15.44 -18.06
CA ASP A 426 24.15 16.05 -17.12
C ASP A 426 25.53 16.27 -17.75
N VAL A 427 26.03 15.30 -18.51
CA VAL A 427 27.29 15.47 -19.28
C VAL A 427 27.12 16.57 -20.32
N TYR A 428 25.98 16.62 -21.02
CA TYR A 428 25.67 17.74 -21.92
C TYR A 428 25.67 19.07 -21.16
N ARG A 429 24.99 19.17 -20.02
CA ARG A 429 24.90 20.41 -19.22
C ARG A 429 26.28 20.93 -18.81
N ASN A 430 27.19 20.04 -18.39
CA ASN A 430 28.55 20.39 -17.99
C ASN A 430 29.49 20.70 -19.17
N GLU A 431 29.31 20.05 -20.32
CA GLU A 431 30.22 20.19 -21.47
C GLU A 431 29.63 20.95 -22.67
N LYS A 432 28.40 21.46 -22.64
CA LYS A 432 27.70 22.03 -23.83
C LYS A 432 28.47 23.11 -24.60
N ASN A 433 29.36 23.84 -23.92
CA ASN A 433 30.17 24.91 -24.52
C ASN A 433 31.45 24.39 -25.19
N THR A 434 31.86 23.16 -24.88
CA THR A 434 33.09 22.51 -25.35
C THR A 434 32.84 21.21 -26.11
N MET A 435 31.62 20.69 -26.07
CA MET A 435 31.19 19.46 -26.73
C MET A 435 31.12 19.69 -28.26
N PRO A 436 31.64 18.78 -29.09
CA PRO A 436 31.49 18.87 -30.55
C PRO A 436 30.00 18.90 -30.95
N GLU A 437 29.64 19.77 -31.90
CA GLU A 437 28.24 19.97 -32.31
C GLU A 437 27.54 18.67 -32.79
N GLU A 438 28.26 17.79 -33.49
CA GLU A 438 27.71 16.49 -33.90
C GLU A 438 27.40 15.58 -32.70
N GLN A 439 28.24 15.59 -31.67
CA GLN A 439 27.98 14.82 -30.44
C GLN A 439 26.81 15.41 -29.66
N LYS A 440 26.80 16.74 -29.53
CA LYS A 440 25.70 17.48 -28.92
C LYS A 440 24.37 17.18 -29.58
N LYS A 441 24.29 17.18 -30.91
CA LYS A 441 23.08 16.82 -31.65
C LYS A 441 22.62 15.40 -31.32
N ARG A 442 23.52 14.41 -31.32
CA ARG A 442 23.17 13.01 -31.00
C ARG A 442 22.67 12.84 -29.56
N TYR A 443 23.32 13.49 -28.59
CA TYR A 443 22.89 13.46 -27.19
C TYR A 443 21.49 14.07 -27.04
N LEU A 444 21.26 15.23 -27.66
CA LEU A 444 19.96 15.90 -27.62
C LEU A 444 18.87 15.07 -28.31
N GLU A 445 19.15 14.42 -29.46
CA GLU A 445 18.21 13.50 -30.11
C GLU A 445 17.79 12.34 -29.18
N ILE A 446 18.73 11.79 -28.39
CA ILE A 446 18.45 10.72 -27.44
C ILE A 446 17.61 11.25 -26.29
N VAL A 447 18.01 12.35 -25.65
CA VAL A 447 17.32 12.93 -24.49
C VAL A 447 15.90 13.39 -24.86
N ASP A 448 15.73 14.06 -26.01
CA ASP A 448 14.42 14.45 -26.54
C ASP A 448 13.58 13.19 -26.86
N GLY A 449 14.20 12.14 -27.39
CA GLY A 449 13.55 10.85 -27.66
C GLY A 449 13.08 10.11 -26.41
N VAL A 450 13.85 10.17 -25.31
CA VAL A 450 13.47 9.56 -24.03
C VAL A 450 12.32 10.34 -23.38
N LEU A 451 12.35 11.67 -23.43
CA LEU A 451 11.22 12.49 -22.99
C LEU A 451 9.96 12.15 -23.78
N ASN A 452 10.08 11.95 -25.10
CA ASN A 452 8.96 11.54 -25.92
C ASN A 452 8.41 10.18 -25.51
N TRP A 453 9.28 9.20 -25.29
CA TRP A 453 8.86 7.86 -24.86
C TRP A 453 8.19 7.85 -23.48
N THR A 454 8.63 8.74 -22.58
CA THR A 454 8.05 8.92 -21.24
C THR A 454 6.55 9.24 -21.27
N LYS A 455 6.02 9.78 -22.38
CA LYS A 455 4.56 9.95 -22.54
C LYS A 455 3.83 8.60 -22.59
N TYR A 456 4.40 7.61 -23.26
CA TYR A 456 3.69 6.40 -23.71
C TYR A 456 3.99 5.18 -22.85
N ASN A 457 5.23 5.07 -22.38
CA ASN A 457 5.69 3.90 -21.64
C ASN A 457 4.90 3.70 -20.34
N ILE A 458 4.26 4.75 -19.85
CA ILE A 458 3.47 4.72 -18.64
C ILE A 458 2.28 3.76 -18.76
N CYS A 459 1.78 3.41 -19.95
CA CYS A 459 0.65 2.48 -20.06
C CYS A 459 1.05 1.00 -20.29
N THR A 460 2.34 0.64 -20.32
CA THR A 460 2.81 -0.73 -20.70
C THR A 460 3.10 -1.64 -19.49
N ARG A 461 3.64 -2.86 -19.67
CA ARG A 461 4.06 -3.75 -18.55
C ARG A 461 5.23 -3.19 -17.72
N ASN A 462 5.53 -3.79 -16.57
CA ASN A 462 6.42 -3.30 -15.50
C ASN A 462 7.89 -3.02 -15.89
N ASP A 463 8.60 -2.37 -14.97
CA ASP A 463 9.93 -1.81 -15.06
C ASP A 463 11.02 -2.72 -14.43
N ILE A 464 10.65 -3.86 -13.80
CA ILE A 464 11.56 -4.81 -13.11
C ILE A 464 11.40 -6.25 -13.60
N SER A 465 12.51 -6.99 -13.64
CA SER A 465 12.61 -8.41 -14.06
C SER A 465 11.84 -9.41 -13.18
N ASP A 466 11.57 -9.08 -11.92
CA ASP A 466 11.01 -10.00 -10.92
C ASP A 466 9.51 -10.24 -11.11
N VAL A 467 8.75 -9.17 -11.28
CA VAL A 467 7.30 -9.17 -11.51
C VAL A 467 6.93 -8.35 -12.75
N PRO A 468 7.34 -8.78 -13.96
CA PRO A 468 7.14 -8.03 -15.20
C PRO A 468 5.65 -7.76 -15.52
N GLU A 469 4.74 -8.56 -14.96
CA GLU A 469 3.30 -8.40 -15.14
C GLU A 469 2.70 -7.23 -14.34
N ALA A 470 3.26 -6.93 -13.16
CA ALA A 470 2.64 -6.04 -12.17
C ALA A 470 3.35 -4.68 -12.11
N MET A 471 2.59 -3.60 -12.24
CA MET A 471 3.12 -2.23 -12.12
C MET A 471 3.72 -1.96 -10.77
N PHE A 472 4.90 -1.34 -10.72
CA PHE A 472 5.63 -1.07 -9.47
C PHE A 472 5.74 0.43 -9.17
N THR A 473 5.83 0.81 -7.89
CA THR A 473 6.04 2.21 -7.44
C THR A 473 7.39 2.80 -7.87
N ILE A 474 8.38 1.99 -8.26
CA ILE A 474 9.79 2.42 -8.42
C ILE A 474 10.10 3.27 -9.67
N GLY A 475 9.08 3.76 -10.38
CA GLY A 475 9.28 4.59 -11.58
C GLY A 475 9.58 6.06 -11.26
N GLU A 476 9.91 6.40 -10.01
CA GLU A 476 10.32 7.75 -9.62
C GLU A 476 11.51 8.34 -10.39
N PRO A 477 12.48 7.57 -10.94
CA PRO A 477 13.58 8.15 -11.71
C PRO A 477 13.13 8.94 -12.95
N GLY A 478 11.94 8.63 -13.49
CA GLY A 478 11.32 9.43 -14.55
C GLY A 478 10.97 10.85 -14.12
N VAL A 479 10.62 11.06 -12.84
CA VAL A 479 10.34 12.38 -12.26
C VAL A 479 11.62 13.21 -12.20
N SER A 480 12.69 12.65 -11.63
CA SER A 480 14.02 13.26 -11.58
C SER A 480 14.55 13.65 -12.97
N PHE A 481 14.47 12.73 -13.95
CA PHE A 481 14.83 13.02 -15.35
C PHE A 481 14.04 14.20 -15.94
N CYS A 482 12.73 14.23 -15.70
CA CYS A 482 11.86 15.30 -16.19
C CYS A 482 12.19 16.66 -15.55
N LEU A 483 12.51 16.69 -14.25
CA LEU A 483 12.95 17.90 -13.56
C LEU A 483 14.30 18.40 -14.12
N ASP A 484 15.27 17.51 -14.32
CA ASP A 484 16.56 17.90 -14.92
C ASP A 484 16.40 18.42 -16.34
N TYR A 485 15.53 17.80 -17.16
CA TYR A 485 15.21 18.29 -18.50
C TYR A 485 14.65 19.72 -18.42
N TYR A 486 13.67 19.96 -17.53
CA TYR A 486 13.07 21.27 -17.35
C TYR A 486 14.11 22.31 -16.94
N TYR A 487 14.89 22.08 -15.89
CA TYR A 487 15.86 23.06 -15.41
C TYR A 487 17.00 23.30 -16.39
N THR A 488 17.33 22.33 -17.25
CA THR A 488 18.35 22.49 -18.29
C THR A 488 17.85 23.33 -19.48
N PHE A 489 16.59 23.17 -19.89
CA PHE A 489 16.07 23.72 -21.15
C PHE A 489 14.95 24.76 -21.01
N ARG A 490 14.48 25.12 -19.81
CA ARG A 490 13.38 26.09 -19.64
C ARG A 490 13.62 27.47 -20.26
N ASP A 491 14.89 27.84 -20.43
CA ASP A 491 15.32 29.09 -21.06
C ASP A 491 15.82 28.89 -22.51
N ASP A 492 15.85 27.66 -23.00
CA ASP A 492 16.21 27.32 -24.38
C ASP A 492 15.01 27.56 -25.31
N PRO A 493 15.08 28.49 -26.28
CA PRO A 493 13.95 28.79 -27.16
C PRO A 493 13.48 27.59 -28.00
N GLU A 494 14.37 26.68 -28.39
CA GLU A 494 14.03 25.51 -29.21
C GLU A 494 13.33 24.43 -28.38
N ARG A 495 13.75 24.26 -27.13
CA ARG A 495 13.27 23.18 -26.25
C ARG A 495 12.29 23.63 -25.17
N LYS A 496 11.95 24.91 -25.09
CA LYS A 496 11.03 25.45 -24.07
C LYS A 496 9.73 24.66 -23.93
N LYS A 497 9.09 24.30 -25.04
CA LYS A 497 7.84 23.51 -25.02
C LYS A 497 8.04 22.11 -24.44
N ASN A 498 9.16 21.47 -24.77
CA ASN A 498 9.51 20.17 -24.20
C ASN A 498 9.86 20.29 -22.72
N ALA A 499 10.50 21.39 -22.30
CA ALA A 499 10.77 21.67 -20.90
C ALA A 499 9.47 21.84 -20.09
N GLU A 500 8.50 22.61 -20.61
CA GLU A 500 7.17 22.76 -20.01
C GLU A 500 6.44 21.41 -19.93
N LEU A 501 6.51 20.59 -20.99
CA LEU A 501 5.98 19.23 -20.97
C LEU A 501 6.67 18.35 -19.91
N ALA A 502 8.00 18.40 -19.81
CA ALA A 502 8.76 17.64 -18.82
C ALA A 502 8.33 18.01 -17.39
N TYR A 503 8.20 19.31 -17.11
CA TYR A 503 7.74 19.79 -15.81
C TYR A 503 6.33 19.28 -15.45
N ASP A 504 5.41 19.32 -16.42
CA ASP A 504 4.08 18.74 -16.27
C ASP A 504 4.15 17.22 -16.05
N MET A 505 5.00 16.50 -16.80
CA MET A 505 5.13 15.04 -16.69
C MET A 505 5.75 14.60 -15.36
N ALA A 506 6.70 15.37 -14.80
CA ALA A 506 7.24 15.11 -13.46
C ALA A 506 6.12 15.00 -12.42
N ARG A 507 5.17 15.94 -12.47
CA ARG A 507 3.98 15.91 -11.60
C ARG A 507 3.09 14.70 -11.87
N ASN A 508 2.81 14.39 -13.14
CA ASN A 508 1.95 13.27 -13.50
C ASN A 508 2.54 11.90 -13.10
N LEU A 509 3.85 11.71 -13.32
CA LEU A 509 4.57 10.51 -12.91
C LEU A 509 4.56 10.33 -11.39
N MET A 510 4.67 11.42 -10.63
CA MET A 510 4.61 11.29 -9.17
C MET A 510 3.25 10.80 -8.69
N TYR A 511 2.14 11.40 -9.17
CA TYR A 511 0.79 10.93 -8.80
C TYR A 511 0.47 9.54 -9.31
N ARG A 512 1.02 9.17 -10.47
CA ARG A 512 0.89 7.83 -11.03
C ARG A 512 1.42 6.76 -10.08
N TYR A 513 2.62 6.97 -9.54
CA TYR A 513 3.27 6.01 -8.64
C TYR A 513 2.86 6.21 -7.16
N LEU A 514 1.87 7.07 -6.89
CA LEU A 514 1.33 7.32 -5.55
C LEU A 514 0.04 6.52 -5.29
N THR A 515 0.20 5.23 -5.01
CA THR A 515 -0.87 4.30 -4.61
C THR A 515 -1.11 4.33 -3.10
N ILE A 516 -1.51 5.51 -2.64
CA ILE A 516 -1.69 5.84 -1.22
C ILE A 516 -3.12 5.55 -0.76
N PHE A 517 -3.27 5.00 0.45
CA PHE A 517 -4.56 4.86 1.11
C PHE A 517 -5.04 6.24 1.57
N ILE A 518 -6.07 6.79 0.91
CA ILE A 518 -6.54 8.17 1.15
C ILE A 518 -7.31 8.36 2.46
N ALA A 519 -7.82 7.27 3.02
CA ALA A 519 -8.56 7.22 4.28
C ALA A 519 -8.58 5.78 4.80
N ASP A 520 -9.11 5.60 6.01
CA ASP A 520 -9.34 4.29 6.58
C ASP A 520 -10.31 3.47 5.72
N THR A 521 -10.06 2.18 5.57
CA THR A 521 -10.79 1.33 4.64
C THR A 521 -11.88 0.51 5.30
N ASP A 522 -11.84 0.32 6.63
CA ASP A 522 -12.86 -0.42 7.37
C ASP A 522 -12.97 0.03 8.83
N GLU A 523 -13.95 0.88 9.11
CA GLU A 523 -14.28 1.33 10.46
C GLU A 523 -14.66 0.19 11.44
N GLU A 524 -14.91 -1.03 10.95
CA GLU A 524 -15.27 -2.19 11.78
C GLU A 524 -14.10 -2.90 12.45
N ASP A 525 -12.86 -2.44 12.26
CA ASP A 525 -11.70 -2.96 12.98
C ASP A 525 -11.01 -1.87 13.85
N ASN A 526 -9.73 -2.08 14.14
CA ASN A 526 -8.88 -1.17 14.89
C ASN A 526 -7.52 -0.97 14.19
N ILE A 527 -7.47 -1.13 12.87
CA ILE A 527 -6.29 -0.97 12.02
C ILE A 527 -6.54 0.21 11.09
N GLU A 528 -5.60 1.15 11.03
CA GLU A 528 -5.76 2.29 10.14
C GLU A 528 -4.64 2.38 9.10
N GLY A 529 -5.01 2.14 7.85
CA GLY A 529 -4.10 2.15 6.69
C GLY A 529 -3.81 3.53 6.10
N THR A 530 -4.50 4.58 6.55
CA THR A 530 -4.40 5.94 6.02
C THR A 530 -2.96 6.40 5.80
N PHE A 531 -2.69 7.04 4.66
CA PHE A 531 -1.37 7.52 4.20
C PHE A 531 -0.28 6.47 3.96
N LEU A 532 -0.55 5.18 4.17
CA LEU A 532 0.38 4.13 3.76
C LEU A 532 0.27 3.86 2.26
N ILE A 533 1.27 3.19 1.68
CA ILE A 533 1.39 2.98 0.23
C ILE A 533 1.49 1.49 -0.08
N GLU A 534 0.71 1.05 -1.08
CA GLU A 534 0.83 -0.27 -1.69
C GLU A 534 1.97 -0.25 -2.74
N PRO A 535 2.93 -1.18 -2.73
CA PRO A 535 4.16 -1.08 -3.54
C PRO A 535 4.00 -1.43 -5.01
N ASN A 536 3.06 -2.31 -5.37
CA ASN A 536 2.83 -2.71 -6.75
C ASN A 536 1.42 -3.28 -6.97
N SER A 537 1.04 -3.43 -8.23
CA SER A 537 -0.29 -3.89 -8.62
C SER A 537 -0.50 -5.40 -8.44
N GLY A 538 0.52 -6.19 -8.11
CA GLY A 538 0.42 -7.65 -8.03
C GLY A 538 -0.39 -8.13 -6.83
N GLN A 539 -0.95 -9.35 -6.92
CA GLN A 539 -1.70 -9.95 -5.81
C GLN A 539 -0.92 -10.02 -4.48
N PRO A 540 0.40 -10.36 -4.42
CA PRO A 540 1.10 -10.52 -3.15
C PRO A 540 1.10 -9.29 -2.24
N TRP A 541 0.88 -8.10 -2.81
CA TRP A 541 0.85 -6.84 -2.08
C TRP A 541 -0.54 -6.20 -2.05
N THR A 542 -1.54 -6.80 -2.71
CA THR A 542 -2.91 -6.26 -2.73
C THR A 542 -3.49 -6.21 -1.32
N GLY A 543 -3.94 -5.03 -0.90
CA GLY A 543 -4.47 -4.82 0.45
C GLY A 543 -3.40 -4.80 1.54
N ALA A 544 -2.14 -4.55 1.18
CA ALA A 544 -1.03 -4.42 2.12
C ALA A 544 -0.19 -3.17 1.84
N ALA A 545 0.34 -2.58 2.90
CA ALA A 545 1.32 -1.49 2.81
C ALA A 545 2.76 -2.03 2.84
N CYS A 546 3.69 -1.31 2.19
CA CYS A 546 5.10 -1.68 2.14
C CYS A 546 6.03 -0.54 2.59
N ALA A 547 7.11 -0.89 3.28
CA ALA A 547 8.22 0.03 3.53
C ALA A 547 9.37 -0.08 2.53
N ASN A 548 9.72 -1.30 2.10
CA ASN A 548 10.99 -1.60 1.42
C ASN A 548 11.12 -0.86 0.09
N GLU A 549 10.21 -1.10 -0.85
CA GLU A 549 10.28 -0.44 -2.16
C GLU A 549 9.60 0.93 -2.19
N CYS A 550 8.62 1.16 -1.31
CA CYS A 550 7.95 2.47 -1.21
C CYS A 550 8.84 3.55 -0.60
N CYS A 551 10.01 3.22 -0.04
CA CYS A 551 10.83 4.18 0.70
C CYS A 551 11.40 5.31 -0.18
N SER A 552 11.58 5.08 -1.48
CA SER A 552 12.07 6.10 -2.42
C SER A 552 11.01 7.15 -2.76
N ILE A 553 9.73 6.79 -2.73
CA ILE A 553 8.60 7.68 -3.03
C ILE A 553 8.62 8.97 -2.20
N PRO A 554 8.76 8.94 -0.85
CA PRO A 554 8.90 10.17 -0.06
C PRO A 554 10.03 11.08 -0.52
N THR A 555 11.15 10.52 -0.99
CA THR A 555 12.29 11.31 -1.47
C THR A 555 11.89 12.13 -2.69
N GLU A 556 11.36 11.47 -3.72
CA GLU A 556 10.96 12.13 -4.96
C GLU A 556 9.78 13.09 -4.75
N MET A 557 8.84 12.75 -3.85
CA MET A 557 7.75 13.65 -3.48
C MET A 557 8.27 14.96 -2.86
N ILE A 558 9.29 14.88 -1.99
CA ILE A 558 9.91 16.07 -1.39
C ILE A 558 10.55 16.93 -2.48
N ASP A 559 11.30 16.30 -3.39
CA ASP A 559 12.03 16.97 -4.45
C ASP A 559 11.07 17.66 -5.44
N LEU A 560 10.02 16.96 -5.86
CA LEU A 560 8.97 17.54 -6.70
C LEU A 560 8.19 18.64 -5.96
N TYR A 561 7.87 18.47 -4.67
CA TYR A 561 7.18 19.50 -3.89
C TYR A 561 7.98 20.80 -3.85
N VAL A 562 9.27 20.76 -3.53
CA VAL A 562 10.06 21.99 -3.44
C VAL A 562 10.34 22.63 -4.81
N ALA A 563 10.33 21.83 -5.88
CA ALA A 563 10.43 22.28 -7.26
C ALA A 563 9.13 22.87 -7.84
N THR A 564 7.95 22.44 -7.36
CA THR A 564 6.64 22.81 -7.92
C THR A 564 5.77 23.67 -7.01
N GLY A 565 5.92 23.51 -5.70
CA GLY A 565 5.02 24.09 -4.71
C GLY A 565 3.66 23.38 -4.63
N ASP A 566 3.50 22.17 -5.18
CA ASP A 566 2.24 21.43 -5.13
C ASP A 566 1.87 21.07 -3.67
N PRO A 567 0.86 21.73 -3.08
CA PRO A 567 0.60 21.56 -1.66
C PRO A 567 0.01 20.19 -1.31
N LEU A 568 -0.55 19.48 -2.28
CA LEU A 568 -1.10 18.14 -2.06
C LEU A 568 0.02 17.12 -1.81
N LEU A 569 1.18 17.30 -2.45
CA LEU A 569 2.37 16.49 -2.14
C LEU A 569 2.84 16.71 -0.71
N LYS A 570 2.88 17.97 -0.23
CA LYS A 570 3.22 18.27 1.17
C LYS A 570 2.26 17.58 2.14
N TYR A 571 0.96 17.64 1.88
CA TYR A 571 -0.06 16.94 2.68
C TYR A 571 0.23 15.44 2.80
N PHE A 572 0.47 14.77 1.66
CA PHE A 572 0.79 13.33 1.67
C PHE A 572 2.13 13.01 2.32
N ILE A 573 3.19 13.80 2.08
CA ILE A 573 4.49 13.63 2.77
C ILE A 573 4.32 13.68 4.29
N ARG A 574 3.55 14.67 4.78
CA ARG A 574 3.33 14.84 6.22
C ARG A 574 2.60 13.64 6.84
N GLY A 575 1.50 13.20 6.23
CA GLY A 575 0.73 12.06 6.73
C GLY A 575 1.51 10.74 6.66
N MET A 576 2.21 10.51 5.55
CA MET A 576 2.99 9.29 5.33
C MET A 576 4.14 9.15 6.35
N LEU A 577 4.90 10.22 6.59
CA LEU A 577 6.04 10.17 7.51
C LEU A 577 5.65 10.16 8.99
N GLU A 578 4.42 10.55 9.34
CA GLU A 578 3.89 10.32 10.69
C GLU A 578 3.64 8.83 10.96
N ARG A 579 3.12 8.13 9.94
CA ARG A 579 2.65 6.74 10.07
C ARG A 579 3.70 5.70 9.66
N TRP A 580 4.84 6.13 9.12
CA TRP A 580 5.86 5.21 8.60
C TRP A 580 6.37 4.22 9.65
N SER A 581 6.38 4.60 10.94
CA SER A 581 6.78 3.70 12.02
C SER A 581 5.89 2.45 12.11
N LEU A 582 4.62 2.48 11.66
CA LEU A 582 3.71 1.32 11.67
C LEU A 582 4.25 0.14 10.84
N LEU A 583 5.17 0.41 9.92
CA LEU A 583 5.75 -0.58 9.02
C LEU A 583 6.93 -1.35 9.63
N TYR A 584 7.32 -1.10 10.88
CA TYR A 584 8.31 -1.95 11.56
C TYR A 584 7.84 -3.41 11.64
N GLN A 585 8.76 -4.37 11.50
CA GLN A 585 8.46 -5.79 11.69
C GLN A 585 8.04 -6.07 13.13
N ASP A 586 7.35 -7.21 13.34
CA ASP A 586 7.00 -7.69 14.67
C ASP A 586 8.21 -8.35 15.37
N ILE A 587 9.23 -7.52 15.63
CA ILE A 587 10.47 -7.92 16.30
C ILE A 587 10.70 -6.97 17.48
N LEU A 588 10.82 -7.56 18.68
CA LEU A 588 11.11 -6.81 19.88
C LEU A 588 12.58 -6.39 19.92
N TYR A 589 12.81 -5.08 20.00
CA TYR A 589 14.14 -4.48 20.20
C TYR A 589 14.22 -3.74 21.53
N PRO A 590 15.41 -3.63 22.14
CA PRO A 590 15.58 -2.92 23.40
C PRO A 590 15.36 -1.40 23.28
N SER A 591 15.54 -0.82 22.10
CA SER A 591 15.39 0.61 21.82
C SER A 591 15.28 0.85 20.31
N ILE A 592 14.69 1.96 19.90
CA ILE A 592 14.58 2.33 18.48
C ILE A 592 15.95 2.38 17.77
N LYS A 593 16.98 2.91 18.45
CA LYS A 593 18.36 2.99 17.95
C LYS A 593 19.02 1.63 17.68
N LYS A 594 18.45 0.54 18.18
CA LYS A 594 18.95 -0.84 18.04
C LYS A 594 18.06 -1.72 17.15
N SER A 595 17.09 -1.11 16.47
CA SER A 595 16.07 -1.82 15.68
C SER A 595 16.55 -2.36 14.31
N LYS A 596 17.80 -2.11 13.93
CA LYS A 596 18.47 -2.68 12.74
C LYS A 596 17.71 -2.48 11.42
N GLY A 597 16.85 -1.45 11.33
CA GLY A 597 16.06 -1.10 10.13
C GLY A 597 15.20 -2.22 9.61
N LYS A 598 14.70 -3.08 10.49
CA LYS A 598 13.80 -4.18 10.14
C LYS A 598 12.36 -3.68 10.00
N PHE A 599 12.05 -3.24 8.79
CA PHE A 599 10.71 -2.88 8.35
C PHE A 599 10.10 -4.01 7.52
N ALA A 600 8.78 -4.10 7.51
CA ALA A 600 8.02 -5.12 6.82
C ALA A 600 7.81 -4.75 5.35
N GLU A 601 8.03 -5.72 4.48
CA GLU A 601 7.63 -5.68 3.08
C GLU A 601 6.10 -5.53 2.92
N CYS A 602 5.34 -6.23 3.75
CA CYS A 602 3.89 -6.20 3.72
C CYS A 602 3.35 -6.02 5.13
N TYR A 603 2.47 -5.04 5.30
CA TYR A 603 1.59 -4.89 6.45
C TYR A 603 0.14 -5.01 5.97
N GLY A 604 -0.55 -6.09 6.37
CA GLY A 604 -1.89 -6.41 5.90
C GLY A 604 -2.94 -5.44 6.46
N LEU A 605 -3.66 -4.79 5.56
CA LEU A 605 -4.70 -3.79 5.88
C LEU A 605 -6.12 -4.30 5.62
N PHE A 606 -6.28 -5.47 4.99
CA PHE A 606 -7.59 -6.05 4.71
C PHE A 606 -7.59 -7.60 4.76
N ASP A 607 -8.77 -8.20 4.78
CA ASP A 607 -8.95 -9.66 4.84
C ASP A 607 -8.39 -10.37 3.61
N GLU A 608 -7.75 -11.52 3.80
CA GLU A 608 -7.20 -12.37 2.72
C GLU A 608 -6.07 -11.74 1.88
N CYS A 609 -5.51 -10.61 2.31
CA CYS A 609 -4.24 -10.14 1.75
C CYS A 609 -3.15 -11.21 1.94
N ALA A 610 -2.19 -11.28 1.03
CA ALA A 610 -1.28 -12.44 0.94
C ALA A 610 -0.40 -12.68 2.18
N ILE A 611 -0.23 -11.67 3.05
CA ILE A 611 0.58 -11.77 4.27
C ILE A 611 -0.14 -12.44 5.47
N GLY A 612 -1.30 -13.05 5.23
CA GLY A 612 -2.09 -13.75 6.24
C GLY A 612 -3.27 -12.93 6.79
N GLY A 613 -3.68 -11.89 6.07
CA GLY A 613 -4.80 -11.01 6.44
C GLY A 613 -4.42 -9.82 7.31
N ARG A 614 -5.45 -9.19 7.89
CA ARG A 614 -5.36 -7.95 8.66
C ARG A 614 -4.37 -8.03 9.81
N GLY A 615 -3.61 -6.94 10.00
CA GLY A 615 -2.71 -6.77 11.12
C GLY A 615 -1.40 -7.56 11.03
N LYS A 616 -1.29 -8.50 10.08
CA LYS A 616 -0.10 -9.34 9.89
C LYS A 616 1.00 -8.56 9.16
N ARG A 617 2.24 -8.83 9.55
CA ARG A 617 3.43 -8.19 8.98
C ARG A 617 4.39 -9.24 8.43
N ALA A 618 5.01 -8.93 7.30
CA ALA A 618 6.09 -9.72 6.75
C ALA A 618 7.28 -9.74 7.71
N THR A 619 7.94 -10.90 7.80
CA THR A 619 9.17 -11.10 8.59
C THR A 619 10.44 -10.73 7.81
N TYR A 620 10.27 -10.12 6.63
CA TYR A 620 11.33 -9.64 5.75
C TYR A 620 11.00 -8.22 5.27
N GLY A 621 11.96 -7.58 4.63
CA GLY A 621 11.94 -6.16 4.24
C GLY A 621 13.03 -5.35 4.96
N GLY A 622 13.13 -4.07 4.59
CA GLY A 622 14.13 -3.15 5.11
C GLY A 622 13.69 -1.69 5.07
N PHE A 623 14.44 -0.83 5.74
CA PHE A 623 14.32 0.62 5.67
C PHE A 623 15.25 1.19 4.60
N GLY A 624 14.85 2.27 3.89
CA GLY A 624 15.73 2.94 2.92
C GLY A 624 15.41 4.41 2.57
N SER A 625 16.39 5.02 1.88
CA SER A 625 16.40 6.25 1.06
C SER A 625 15.96 7.62 1.64
N TYR A 626 14.72 7.81 2.11
CA TYR A 626 14.24 9.18 2.40
C TYR A 626 14.96 9.86 3.58
N ASN A 627 15.56 9.09 4.48
CA ASN A 627 16.42 9.62 5.53
C ASN A 627 17.58 10.45 4.96
N LEU A 628 18.03 10.15 3.74
CA LEU A 628 19.12 10.85 3.09
C LEU A 628 18.74 12.30 2.68
N VAL A 629 17.44 12.57 2.47
CA VAL A 629 16.90 13.89 2.12
C VAL A 629 16.17 14.57 3.28
N ALA A 630 15.48 13.82 4.14
CA ALA A 630 14.64 14.38 5.19
C ALA A 630 15.34 14.46 6.57
N PHE A 631 16.17 13.47 6.95
CA PHE A 631 16.68 13.40 8.32
C PHE A 631 17.72 14.50 8.62
N PRO A 632 17.65 15.18 9.79
CA PRO A 632 18.65 16.15 10.23
C PRO A 632 20.02 15.51 10.58
N PRO A 633 21.10 15.76 9.82
CA PRO A 633 22.39 15.11 10.05
C PRO A 633 23.11 15.60 11.30
N GLY A 634 23.85 14.70 11.94
CA GLY A 634 24.80 15.06 13.01
C GLY A 634 24.10 15.71 14.21
N ASN A 635 24.50 16.92 14.60
CA ASN A 635 23.89 17.66 15.72
C ASN A 635 22.73 18.57 15.29
N ALA A 636 22.44 18.66 14.00
CA ALA A 636 21.32 19.48 13.52
C ALA A 636 20.01 18.97 14.10
N ARG A 637 19.22 19.88 14.67
CA ARG A 637 17.90 19.59 15.26
C ARG A 637 16.78 19.59 14.22
N ALA A 638 16.97 20.36 13.15
CA ALA A 638 16.03 20.44 12.04
C ALA A 638 16.78 20.43 10.70
N ARG A 639 16.14 19.90 9.67
CA ARG A 639 16.58 19.99 8.27
C ARG A 639 15.53 20.76 7.47
N ILE A 640 15.96 21.83 6.83
CA ILE A 640 15.16 22.64 5.93
C ILE A 640 15.54 22.25 4.51
N VAL A 641 14.62 21.63 3.79
CA VAL A 641 14.76 21.28 2.39
C VAL A 641 14.11 22.39 1.55
N CYS A 642 14.92 23.08 0.76
CA CYS A 642 14.56 24.25 -0.04
C CYS A 642 14.51 23.89 -1.52
N GLY A 643 13.71 24.62 -2.30
CA GLY A 643 13.70 24.59 -3.75
C GLY A 643 13.15 25.90 -4.32
N GLU A 644 13.02 26.00 -5.64
CA GLU A 644 12.64 27.27 -6.28
C GLU A 644 11.21 27.73 -5.93
N LYS A 645 10.31 26.79 -5.62
CA LYS A 645 8.87 27.08 -5.41
C LYS A 645 8.39 26.84 -3.99
N ALA A 646 9.10 26.05 -3.20
CA ALA A 646 8.69 25.71 -1.84
C ALA A 646 9.87 25.32 -0.95
N ALA A 647 9.57 25.19 0.33
CA ALA A 647 10.45 24.57 1.32
C ALA A 647 9.65 23.72 2.31
N ILE A 648 10.30 22.71 2.89
CA ILE A 648 9.73 21.80 3.90
C ILE A 648 10.75 21.51 5.01
N VAL A 649 10.27 21.38 6.25
CA VAL A 649 11.10 21.18 7.44
C VAL A 649 10.85 19.82 8.07
N PHE A 650 11.92 19.14 8.46
CA PHE A 650 11.89 17.90 9.22
C PHE A 650 12.67 18.05 10.52
N ASN A 651 12.13 17.55 11.63
CA ASN A 651 12.78 17.62 12.93
C ASN A 651 13.25 16.24 13.37
N LYS A 652 14.12 16.24 14.38
CA LYS A 652 14.36 15.08 15.22
C LYS A 652 14.31 15.51 16.67
N GLU A 653 13.98 14.55 17.53
CA GLU A 653 13.86 14.74 18.98
C GLU A 653 12.75 15.75 19.31
N GLY A 654 11.57 15.53 18.71
CA GLY A 654 10.35 16.30 18.88
C GLY A 654 10.02 17.24 17.72
N MET A 655 8.78 17.74 17.71
CA MET A 655 8.29 18.73 16.74
C MET A 655 8.49 20.15 17.27
N HIS A 656 9.66 20.75 17.00
CA HIS A 656 10.05 22.01 17.65
C HIS A 656 10.39 23.17 16.71
N THR A 657 10.73 22.93 15.44
CA THR A 657 11.16 23.99 14.51
C THR A 657 10.40 23.90 13.19
N ASP A 658 9.96 25.06 12.71
CA ASP A 658 9.39 25.30 11.38
C ASP A 658 10.00 26.56 10.76
N ILE A 659 9.56 26.94 9.56
CA ILE A 659 9.94 28.18 8.89
C ILE A 659 8.75 29.00 8.40
N SER A 660 8.97 30.29 8.21
CA SER A 660 8.05 31.24 7.57
C SER A 660 8.83 32.19 6.65
N ASP A 661 8.14 33.09 5.95
CA ASP A 661 8.75 34.09 5.07
C ASP A 661 9.75 33.50 4.04
N TYR A 662 9.50 32.29 3.54
CA TYR A 662 10.41 31.65 2.58
C TYR A 662 10.43 32.42 1.26
N ARG A 663 11.62 32.77 0.78
CA ARG A 663 11.86 33.45 -0.50
C ARG A 663 12.94 32.71 -1.24
N SER A 664 12.75 32.50 -2.53
CA SER A 664 13.76 31.90 -3.40
C SER A 664 13.81 32.61 -4.74
N SER A 665 15.02 32.83 -5.23
CA SER A 665 15.27 33.30 -6.59
C SER A 665 15.47 32.12 -7.53
N LYS A 666 15.47 32.42 -8.83
CA LYS A 666 15.70 31.44 -9.88
C LYS A 666 16.98 30.63 -9.62
N ASN A 667 16.93 29.31 -9.83
CA ASN A 667 18.05 28.38 -9.62
C ASN A 667 18.64 28.35 -8.18
N GLY A 668 17.97 28.96 -7.19
CA GLY A 668 18.50 29.05 -5.84
C GLY A 668 19.73 29.95 -5.72
N GLU A 669 19.86 30.97 -6.58
CA GLU A 669 20.98 31.91 -6.51
C GLU A 669 21.08 32.60 -5.14
N ASN A 670 19.93 33.01 -4.62
CA ASN A 670 19.68 33.59 -3.31
C ASN A 670 18.37 33.04 -2.75
N PHE A 671 18.35 32.69 -1.47
CA PHE A 671 17.12 32.30 -0.78
C PHE A 671 17.22 32.60 0.72
N SER A 672 16.07 32.79 1.36
CA SER A 672 15.97 33.12 2.78
C SER A 672 14.70 32.58 3.41
N PHE A 673 14.74 32.37 4.71
CA PHE A 673 13.56 32.02 5.53
C PHE A 673 13.71 32.54 6.95
N ARG A 674 12.58 32.74 7.61
CA ARG A 674 12.51 32.98 9.05
C ARG A 674 12.35 31.66 9.80
N VAL A 675 13.10 31.49 10.87
CA VAL A 675 13.01 30.33 11.76
C VAL A 675 11.94 30.59 12.81
N ASN A 676 11.01 29.64 12.99
CA ASN A 676 10.03 29.64 14.08
C ASN A 676 10.28 28.40 14.95
N SER A 677 10.71 28.58 16.19
CA SER A 677 11.10 27.46 17.06
C SER A 677 10.61 27.60 18.50
N SER A 678 10.22 26.47 19.10
CA SER A 678 9.93 26.39 20.53
C SER A 678 11.19 26.20 21.40
N LEU A 679 12.35 25.90 20.78
CA LEU A 679 13.63 25.72 21.48
C LEU A 679 14.11 27.05 22.09
N LYS A 680 14.58 26.99 23.34
CA LYS A 680 15.05 28.18 24.08
C LYS A 680 16.52 28.51 23.88
N GLU A 681 17.31 27.49 23.56
CA GLU A 681 18.75 27.62 23.34
C GLU A 681 19.05 27.72 21.85
N ALA A 682 20.23 28.27 21.52
CA ALA A 682 20.70 28.29 20.15
C ALA A 682 21.03 26.86 19.69
N PHE A 683 20.69 26.53 18.44
CA PHE A 683 20.80 25.18 17.93
C PHE A 683 21.41 25.15 16.52
N GLU A 684 21.71 23.94 16.05
CA GLU A 684 22.20 23.70 14.69
C GLU A 684 21.03 23.30 13.78
N ILE A 685 20.99 23.85 12.56
CA ILE A 685 20.10 23.43 11.49
C ILE A 685 20.91 22.92 10.30
N ALA A 686 20.30 22.02 9.53
CA ALA A 686 20.78 21.61 8.23
C ALA A 686 19.93 22.28 7.15
N VAL A 687 20.55 22.73 6.07
CA VAL A 687 19.86 23.31 4.92
C VAL A 687 20.34 22.61 3.66
N SER A 688 19.40 22.16 2.83
CA SER A 688 19.68 21.56 1.52
C SER A 688 18.82 22.22 0.47
N TYR A 689 19.36 22.47 -0.72
CA TYR A 689 18.60 22.99 -1.86
C TYR A 689 18.48 21.92 -2.95
N GLN A 690 17.26 21.43 -3.18
CA GLN A 690 16.92 20.36 -4.12
C GLN A 690 16.46 20.99 -5.43
N TRP A 691 17.13 20.59 -6.54
CA TRP A 691 16.95 21.05 -7.93
C TRP A 691 16.92 22.57 -8.14
N PRO A 692 17.85 23.15 -8.94
CA PRO A 692 18.90 22.48 -9.73
C PRO A 692 20.21 22.30 -8.94
N TYR A 693 20.15 22.04 -7.63
CA TYR A 693 21.32 21.80 -6.77
C TYR A 693 22.42 22.89 -6.86
N PRO A 694 22.16 24.14 -6.45
CA PRO A 694 23.17 25.18 -6.46
C PRO A 694 24.37 24.84 -5.56
N ASN A 695 25.58 25.25 -5.96
CA ASN A 695 26.78 25.11 -5.13
C ASN A 695 26.78 26.06 -3.94
N LEU A 696 26.34 25.57 -2.78
CA LEU A 696 26.30 26.31 -1.51
C LEU A 696 27.69 26.45 -0.87
N MET A 697 28.71 25.73 -1.35
CA MET A 697 30.07 25.82 -0.81
C MET A 697 30.67 27.22 -0.99
N GLU A 698 30.21 27.94 -2.01
CA GLU A 698 30.73 29.25 -2.44
C GLU A 698 29.81 30.41 -2.02
N LYS A 699 28.66 30.11 -1.41
CA LYS A 699 27.65 31.12 -1.06
C LYS A 699 27.90 31.70 0.31
N ASP A 700 27.88 33.02 0.42
CA ASP A 700 27.85 33.70 1.71
C ASP A 700 26.56 33.36 2.47
N ILE A 701 26.65 33.26 3.80
CA ILE A 701 25.50 32.96 4.66
C ILE A 701 25.39 34.03 5.73
N PHE A 702 24.16 34.50 5.95
CA PHE A 702 23.86 35.58 6.87
C PHE A 702 22.73 35.17 7.82
N ILE A 703 22.76 35.74 9.03
CA ILE A 703 21.63 35.76 9.95
C ILE A 703 21.24 37.22 10.19
N LYS A 704 19.97 37.56 9.97
CA LYS A 704 19.36 38.81 10.44
C LYS A 704 18.67 38.54 11.76
N ARG A 705 19.21 39.10 12.84
CA ARG A 705 18.66 38.97 14.21
C ARG A 705 18.37 40.36 14.76
N LYS A 706 17.15 40.59 15.25
CA LYS A 706 16.72 41.90 15.78
C LYS A 706 17.00 43.09 14.85
N GLY A 707 16.92 42.86 13.53
CA GLY A 707 17.17 43.88 12.50
C GLY A 707 18.60 43.97 12.00
N GLU A 708 19.58 43.41 12.72
CA GLU A 708 20.99 43.43 12.35
C GLU A 708 21.34 42.22 11.47
N LEU A 709 21.88 42.48 10.28
CA LEU A 709 22.35 41.44 9.36
C LEU A 709 23.84 41.16 9.60
N ARG A 710 24.17 39.93 9.98
CA ARG A 710 25.54 39.47 10.25
C ARG A 710 25.92 38.33 9.32
N LYS A 711 27.09 38.43 8.68
CA LYS A 711 27.70 37.33 7.92
C LYS A 711 28.29 36.31 8.89
N LEU A 712 28.03 35.02 8.66
CA LEU A 712 28.51 33.93 9.51
C LEU A 712 29.94 33.51 9.17
N SER A 713 30.72 33.12 10.18
CA SER A 713 32.09 32.63 9.97
C SER A 713 32.10 31.21 9.39
N THR A 714 32.98 30.96 8.42
CA THR A 714 33.23 29.66 7.80
C THR A 714 34.59 29.07 8.18
N GLU A 715 35.39 29.76 9.00
CA GLU A 715 36.78 29.42 9.29
C GLU A 715 37.05 29.26 10.81
N GLY A 716 38.05 28.42 11.13
CA GLY A 716 38.54 28.19 12.49
C GLY A 716 37.64 27.31 13.37
N ASP A 717 38.05 27.13 14.63
CA ASP A 717 37.31 26.33 15.63
C ASP A 717 35.95 26.94 16.01
N THR A 718 35.68 28.18 15.61
CA THR A 718 34.43 28.92 15.82
C THR A 718 33.57 29.00 14.55
N ALA A 719 33.79 28.13 13.56
CA ALA A 719 32.99 28.11 12.34
C ALA A 719 31.51 27.89 12.66
N GLU A 720 30.68 28.86 12.27
CA GLU A 720 29.23 28.83 12.44
C GLU A 720 28.54 28.11 11.28
N VAL A 721 29.25 27.97 10.16
CA VAL A 721 28.79 27.25 8.97
C VAL A 721 29.72 26.08 8.71
N LYS A 722 29.16 24.86 8.72
CA LYS A 722 29.87 23.65 8.27
C LYS A 722 29.46 23.32 6.86
N ARG A 723 30.46 23.27 5.99
CA ARG A 723 30.34 22.96 4.57
C ARG A 723 31.00 21.62 4.29
N THR A 724 30.48 20.87 3.32
CA THR A 724 31.08 19.60 2.93
C THR A 724 31.12 19.48 1.42
N ARG A 725 32.30 19.17 0.88
CA ARG A 725 32.43 18.85 -0.55
C ARG A 725 31.59 17.64 -0.92
N ARG A 726 31.31 16.73 0.03
CA ARG A 726 30.51 15.51 -0.19
C ARG A 726 29.07 15.81 -0.64
N ALA A 727 28.54 16.98 -0.33
CA ALA A 727 27.20 17.40 -0.70
C ALA A 727 27.19 18.92 -0.91
N PHE A 728 27.63 19.36 -2.09
CA PHE A 728 27.87 20.77 -2.40
C PHE A 728 26.60 21.64 -2.35
N TRP A 729 25.42 21.03 -2.41
CA TRP A 729 24.11 21.67 -2.30
C TRP A 729 23.57 21.73 -0.85
N CYS A 730 24.39 21.37 0.14
CA CYS A 730 24.03 21.28 1.55
C CYS A 730 24.98 22.06 2.46
N VAL A 731 24.45 22.62 3.55
CA VAL A 731 25.21 23.29 4.62
C VAL A 731 24.60 23.02 5.98
N GLN A 732 25.42 23.05 7.05
CA GLN A 732 24.91 23.13 8.43
C GLN A 732 25.23 24.50 9.01
N ILE A 733 24.30 25.05 9.77
CA ILE A 733 24.39 26.39 10.36
C ILE A 733 24.14 26.26 11.86
N SER A 734 25.14 26.62 12.66
CA SER A 734 25.10 26.60 14.13
C SER A 734 24.69 27.98 14.68
N GLY A 735 24.22 28.03 15.93
CA GLY A 735 23.92 29.28 16.63
C GLY A 735 22.61 29.95 16.22
N VAL A 736 21.74 29.22 15.51
CA VAL A 736 20.41 29.68 15.06
C VAL A 736 19.46 29.74 16.26
N GLN A 737 18.58 30.74 16.28
CA GLN A 737 17.58 30.97 17.31
C GLN A 737 16.20 31.22 16.68
N ASP A 738 15.16 31.11 17.51
CA ASP A 738 13.81 31.53 17.12
C ASP A 738 13.77 32.99 16.65
N GLY A 739 13.03 33.26 15.57
CA GLY A 739 12.86 34.58 14.96
C GLY A 739 13.98 35.03 14.02
N ASP A 740 15.11 34.31 13.95
CA ASP A 740 16.19 34.61 13.01
C ASP A 740 15.73 34.52 11.56
N VAL A 741 16.19 35.43 10.71
CA VAL A 741 16.09 35.25 9.25
C VAL A 741 17.44 34.76 8.74
N VAL A 742 17.47 33.56 8.21
CA VAL A 742 18.65 32.95 7.57
C VAL A 742 18.61 33.30 6.08
N ALA A 743 19.71 33.80 5.54
CA ALA A 743 19.86 34.09 4.12
C ALA A 743 21.12 33.43 3.55
N ILE A 744 20.98 32.76 2.41
CA ILE A 744 22.07 32.11 1.68
C ILE A 744 22.23 32.82 0.32
N GLY A 745 23.45 33.21 -0.02
CA GLY A 745 23.75 34.11 -1.12
C GLY A 745 23.66 35.57 -0.67
N LYS A 746 22.52 36.21 -0.88
CA LYS A 746 22.19 37.58 -0.44
C LYS A 746 20.78 37.61 0.14
N LEU A 747 20.55 38.48 1.12
CA LEU A 747 19.18 38.75 1.59
C LEU A 747 18.50 39.69 0.59
N ASP A 748 17.52 39.16 -0.14
CA ASP A 748 16.69 39.93 -1.07
C ASP A 748 15.22 39.93 -0.61
N GLU A 749 14.83 40.96 0.14
CA GLU A 749 13.48 41.12 0.67
C GLU A 749 12.46 41.54 -0.41
N SER A 750 12.91 41.83 -1.64
CA SER A 750 12.02 42.16 -2.78
C SER A 750 11.40 40.93 -3.45
N LEU A 751 12.01 39.75 -3.30
CA LEU A 751 11.46 38.48 -3.78
C LEU A 751 10.13 38.18 -3.09
N PRO A 752 9.12 37.60 -3.77
CA PRO A 752 7.85 37.26 -3.12
C PRO A 752 8.01 36.18 -2.05
N VAL A 753 7.20 36.27 -0.98
CA VAL A 753 7.07 35.17 -0.01
C VAL A 753 6.29 34.03 -0.65
N LEU A 754 6.90 32.85 -0.67
CA LEU A 754 6.29 31.61 -1.10
C LEU A 754 5.47 31.03 0.07
N LYS A 755 4.22 30.67 -0.20
CA LYS A 755 3.22 30.30 0.82
C LYS A 755 3.58 29.07 1.64
N CYS A 756 4.15 28.03 1.00
CA CYS A 756 4.51 26.75 1.63
C CYS A 756 3.40 26.20 2.56
N GLU A 757 2.13 26.37 2.19
CA GLU A 757 0.98 26.12 3.07
C GLU A 757 0.75 24.62 3.33
N SER A 758 0.36 24.28 4.56
CA SER A 758 -0.25 22.99 4.88
C SER A 758 -1.75 23.07 4.63
N ILE A 759 -2.25 22.37 3.61
CA ILE A 759 -3.62 22.56 3.10
C ILE A 759 -4.72 21.83 3.90
N LYS A 760 -4.34 20.85 4.73
CA LYS A 760 -5.21 20.20 5.72
C LYS A 760 -4.38 19.73 6.91
N SER A 761 -4.38 20.53 7.97
CA SER A 761 -3.69 20.22 9.22
C SER A 761 -4.67 19.84 10.32
N TRP A 762 -4.17 19.24 11.40
CA TRP A 762 -4.99 18.97 12.57
C TRP A 762 -5.66 20.23 13.12
N SER A 763 -6.78 20.01 13.79
CA SER A 763 -7.51 21.01 14.56
C SER A 763 -7.87 20.41 15.92
N LEU A 764 -8.22 21.23 16.91
CA LEU A 764 -8.77 20.72 18.19
C LEU A 764 -10.25 20.35 18.10
N LYS A 765 -10.91 20.65 16.98
CA LYS A 765 -12.32 20.39 16.76
C LYS A 765 -12.46 19.14 15.88
N PRO A 766 -12.93 18.01 16.43
CA PRO A 766 -13.30 16.87 15.60
C PRO A 766 -14.45 17.23 14.67
N ARG A 767 -14.63 16.46 13.60
CA ARG A 767 -15.83 16.43 12.77
C ARG A 767 -17.07 16.18 13.62
N ASP A 768 -18.21 16.65 13.13
CA ASP A 768 -19.50 16.32 13.73
C ASP A 768 -19.94 14.91 13.32
N PHE A 769 -20.10 14.03 14.31
CA PHE A 769 -20.51 12.63 14.13
C PHE A 769 -21.99 12.42 14.51
N GLU A 770 -22.76 13.47 14.84
CA GLU A 770 -24.15 13.30 15.31
C GLU A 770 -25.02 12.64 14.24
N GLY A 771 -24.77 12.93 12.96
CA GLY A 771 -25.41 12.26 11.81
C GLY A 771 -25.03 10.78 11.65
N GLU A 772 -23.86 10.38 12.15
CA GLU A 772 -23.41 8.98 12.25
C GLU A 772 -23.85 8.33 13.55
N GLY A 773 -24.63 9.02 14.39
CA GLY A 773 -25.16 8.48 15.62
C GLY A 773 -24.26 8.64 16.85
N PHE A 774 -23.14 9.37 16.76
CA PHE A 774 -22.20 9.56 17.86
C PHE A 774 -21.88 11.02 18.14
N LYS A 775 -21.41 11.31 19.35
CA LYS A 775 -20.93 12.64 19.76
C LYS A 775 -19.59 12.49 20.45
N ILE A 776 -18.54 12.99 19.82
CA ILE A 776 -17.24 13.12 20.46
C ILE A 776 -17.30 14.29 21.45
N VAL A 777 -16.91 14.04 22.69
CA VAL A 777 -16.83 15.06 23.73
C VAL A 777 -15.52 15.83 23.56
N ASP A 778 -15.60 17.16 23.51
CA ASP A 778 -14.40 18.01 23.56
C ASP A 778 -13.81 17.97 24.98
N ILE A 779 -12.77 17.14 25.15
CA ILE A 779 -12.04 17.04 26.41
C ILE A 779 -10.80 17.94 26.48
N ALA A 780 -10.47 18.69 25.41
CA ALA A 780 -9.16 19.35 25.29
C ALA A 780 -8.88 20.35 26.41
N ARG A 781 -9.90 21.09 26.84
CA ARG A 781 -9.82 22.05 27.96
C ARG A 781 -9.65 21.39 29.34
N PHE A 782 -9.96 20.10 29.45
CA PHE A 782 -9.85 19.34 30.70
C PHE A 782 -8.53 18.56 30.79
N CYS A 783 -7.85 18.35 29.65
CA CYS A 783 -6.55 17.68 29.64
C CYS A 783 -5.55 18.39 30.55
N ASN A 784 -4.94 17.62 31.43
CA ASN A 784 -4.02 18.11 32.45
C ASN A 784 -2.71 17.30 32.53
N GLU A 785 -2.61 16.23 31.76
CA GLU A 785 -1.43 15.38 31.67
C GLU A 785 -0.75 15.56 30.32
N ALA A 786 0.59 15.64 30.34
CA ALA A 786 1.43 15.74 29.15
C ALA A 786 2.36 14.51 29.07
N PRO A 787 1.97 13.45 28.34
CA PRO A 787 2.78 12.26 28.15
C PRO A 787 4.14 12.58 27.53
N SER A 788 5.15 11.74 27.82
CA SER A 788 6.42 11.78 27.07
C SER A 788 6.18 11.31 25.63
N PHE A 789 6.75 12.03 24.66
CA PHE A 789 6.77 11.66 23.24
C PHE A 789 8.21 11.35 22.75
N ASN A 790 9.08 10.90 23.67
CA ASN A 790 10.48 10.62 23.37
C ASN A 790 10.67 9.22 22.78
N TRP A 791 11.14 9.13 21.53
CA TRP A 791 11.40 7.87 20.84
C TRP A 791 12.50 6.99 21.47
N ASP A 792 13.35 7.56 22.34
CA ASP A 792 14.36 6.81 23.08
C ASP A 792 13.82 6.15 24.37
N GLU A 793 12.56 6.40 24.73
CA GLU A 793 11.91 5.89 25.95
C GLU A 793 10.79 4.89 25.60
N ASN A 794 10.98 3.60 25.85
CA ASN A 794 9.98 2.56 25.51
C ASN A 794 8.63 2.71 26.25
N SER A 795 8.59 3.47 27.34
CA SER A 795 7.36 3.81 28.08
C SER A 795 6.66 5.07 27.56
N SER A 796 7.26 5.78 26.60
CA SER A 796 6.68 6.99 26.03
C SER A 796 5.55 6.66 25.06
N TYR A 797 4.79 7.70 24.70
CA TYR A 797 3.77 7.67 23.67
C TYR A 797 4.31 8.27 22.35
N ALA A 798 5.62 8.17 22.08
CA ALA A 798 6.21 8.73 20.86
C ALA A 798 5.51 8.30 19.54
N PRO A 799 5.01 7.06 19.38
CA PRO A 799 4.25 6.66 18.19
C PRO A 799 2.81 7.18 18.12
N TYR A 800 2.39 8.07 19.02
CA TYR A 800 1.02 8.58 19.11
C TYR A 800 0.57 9.21 17.80
N LEU A 801 -0.57 8.75 17.29
CA LEU A 801 -1.22 9.28 16.10
C LEU A 801 -2.36 10.19 16.56
N ALA A 802 -2.31 11.46 16.20
CA ALA A 802 -3.34 12.42 16.59
C ALA A 802 -4.44 12.52 15.51
N GLY A 803 -5.63 12.92 15.93
CA GLY A 803 -6.77 13.16 15.05
C GLY A 803 -7.92 12.19 15.25
N GLU A 804 -8.68 12.00 14.19
CA GLU A 804 -9.89 11.17 14.15
C GLU A 804 -9.53 9.71 13.85
N HIS A 805 -10.15 8.80 14.58
CA HIS A 805 -9.95 7.36 14.44
C HIS A 805 -11.26 6.61 14.69
N TYR A 806 -11.30 5.35 14.29
CA TYR A 806 -12.41 4.44 14.56
C TYR A 806 -11.93 3.20 15.33
N CYS A 807 -12.81 2.66 16.16
CA CYS A 807 -12.64 1.34 16.76
C CYS A 807 -14.00 0.66 16.79
N PHE A 808 -14.21 -0.34 15.93
CA PHE A 808 -15.49 -1.05 15.80
C PHE A 808 -16.68 -0.10 15.60
N ARG A 809 -16.58 0.83 14.64
CA ARG A 809 -17.55 1.88 14.30
C ARG A 809 -17.75 2.97 15.36
N VAL A 810 -17.00 2.93 16.47
CA VAL A 810 -17.03 4.01 17.46
C VAL A 810 -15.95 5.03 17.09
N PRO A 811 -16.32 6.25 16.67
CA PRO A 811 -15.34 7.28 16.38
C PRO A 811 -14.74 7.82 17.67
N TYR A 812 -13.47 8.17 17.64
CA TYR A 812 -12.78 8.83 18.75
C TYR A 812 -11.74 9.82 18.25
N PHE A 813 -11.44 10.80 19.11
CA PHE A 813 -10.54 11.89 18.75
C PHE A 813 -9.38 11.97 19.73
N LEU A 814 -8.17 11.79 19.20
CA LEU A 814 -6.91 11.89 19.91
C LEU A 814 -6.35 13.31 19.76
N ILE A 815 -6.22 14.03 20.88
CA ILE A 815 -5.84 15.44 20.90
C ILE A 815 -4.41 15.65 20.37
N PRO A 816 -4.23 16.48 19.33
CA PRO A 816 -2.89 16.84 18.84
C PRO A 816 -2.06 17.56 19.91
N PRO A 817 -0.91 17.01 20.36
CA PRO A 817 -0.13 17.59 21.46
C PRO A 817 0.39 18.99 21.14
N VAL A 818 0.74 19.25 19.88
CA VAL A 818 1.24 20.56 19.40
C VAL A 818 0.20 21.67 19.51
N LEU A 819 -1.09 21.33 19.55
CA LEU A 819 -2.19 22.31 19.65
C LEU A 819 -2.67 22.53 21.09
N ASN A 820 -2.27 21.69 22.05
CA ASN A 820 -2.75 21.74 23.42
C ASN A 820 -1.61 21.75 24.47
N ASN A 821 -0.50 22.43 24.16
CA ASN A 821 0.67 22.56 25.06
C ASN A 821 1.20 21.22 25.59
N GLY A 822 1.18 20.18 24.74
CA GLY A 822 1.58 18.81 25.09
C GLY A 822 0.55 18.04 25.93
N LYS A 823 -0.53 18.67 26.40
CA LYS A 823 -1.55 18.01 27.21
C LYS A 823 -2.55 17.28 26.33
N THR A 824 -2.63 15.95 26.45
CA THR A 824 -3.44 15.13 25.54
C THR A 824 -4.47 14.26 26.24
N CYS A 825 -4.40 14.13 27.57
CA CYS A 825 -5.32 13.30 28.34
C CYS A 825 -5.65 13.93 29.72
N VAL A 826 -6.72 13.43 30.32
CA VAL A 826 -7.14 13.78 31.69
C VAL A 826 -6.62 12.68 32.63
N SER A 827 -5.75 13.04 33.58
CA SER A 827 -5.21 12.08 34.56
C SER A 827 -5.94 12.06 35.90
N SER A 828 -6.52 13.19 36.28
CA SER A 828 -7.38 13.37 37.46
C SER A 828 -8.32 14.56 37.26
N GLY A 829 -9.52 14.55 37.83
CA GLY A 829 -10.44 15.70 37.81
C GLY A 829 -11.81 15.37 37.23
N GLU A 830 -12.60 16.41 36.96
CA GLU A 830 -13.99 16.28 36.50
C GLU A 830 -14.15 16.82 35.07
N VAL A 831 -14.69 15.99 34.18
CA VAL A 831 -15.02 16.34 32.79
C VAL A 831 -16.52 16.58 32.69
N ALA A 832 -16.93 17.82 32.47
CA ALA A 832 -18.35 18.15 32.31
C ALA A 832 -18.88 17.67 30.95
N LEU A 833 -20.00 16.95 30.96
CA LEU A 833 -20.62 16.36 29.77
C LEU A 833 -21.97 17.00 29.44
N ASN A 834 -22.87 17.11 30.43
CA ASN A 834 -24.23 17.64 30.31
C ASN A 834 -24.99 17.08 29.09
N LEU A 835 -25.04 15.75 28.97
CA LEU A 835 -25.68 15.06 27.85
C LEU A 835 -26.44 13.81 28.30
N SER A 836 -27.43 13.39 27.53
CA SER A 836 -28.07 12.07 27.66
C SER A 836 -27.60 11.17 26.53
N ALA A 837 -27.18 9.95 26.85
CA ALA A 837 -26.68 8.97 25.90
C ALA A 837 -27.09 7.55 26.31
N PRO A 838 -27.38 6.64 25.37
CA PRO A 838 -27.55 5.22 25.68
C PRO A 838 -26.24 4.58 26.17
N TYR A 839 -25.12 4.94 25.54
CA TYR A 839 -23.78 4.46 25.86
C TYR A 839 -22.75 5.61 25.89
N ILE A 840 -21.74 5.46 26.74
CA ILE A 840 -20.48 6.20 26.65
C ILE A 840 -19.35 5.22 26.43
N PHE A 841 -18.43 5.56 25.55
CA PHE A 841 -17.18 4.87 25.32
C PHE A 841 -16.04 5.74 25.84
N PHE A 842 -15.26 5.20 26.76
CA PHE A 842 -14.05 5.82 27.28
C PHE A 842 -12.83 5.21 26.63
N PHE A 843 -11.86 6.03 26.24
CA PHE A 843 -10.58 5.58 25.71
C PHE A 843 -9.52 5.83 26.77
N VAL A 844 -9.01 4.75 27.36
CA VAL A 844 -8.28 4.82 28.64
C VAL A 844 -6.94 4.12 28.61
N SER A 845 -5.99 4.59 29.43
CA SER A 845 -4.72 3.90 29.67
C SER A 845 -4.19 4.15 31.09
N GLU A 846 -3.00 3.62 31.40
CA GLU A 846 -2.32 3.77 32.69
C GLU A 846 -3.19 3.36 33.90
N LEU A 847 -3.98 2.29 33.74
CA LEU A 847 -4.83 1.74 34.81
C LEU A 847 -3.98 1.14 35.94
N LYS A 848 -4.20 1.64 37.15
CA LYS A 848 -3.60 1.22 38.43
C LYS A 848 -4.70 0.65 39.34
N ASP A 849 -4.31 -0.04 40.41
CA ASP A 849 -5.27 -0.55 41.41
C ASP A 849 -6.09 0.58 42.07
N SER A 850 -5.50 1.77 42.17
CA SER A 850 -6.14 2.98 42.69
C SER A 850 -6.92 3.79 41.63
N SER A 851 -7.00 3.32 40.38
CA SER A 851 -7.76 4.01 39.35
C SER A 851 -9.25 3.96 39.63
N ARG A 852 -9.92 5.10 39.45
CA ARG A 852 -11.37 5.24 39.57
C ARG A 852 -11.89 6.09 38.42
N LEU A 853 -12.99 5.64 37.84
CA LEU A 853 -13.77 6.37 36.85
C LEU A 853 -15.23 6.32 37.30
N THR A 854 -15.84 7.48 37.49
CA THR A 854 -17.20 7.59 38.04
C THR A 854 -18.04 8.49 37.15
N VAL A 855 -19.22 8.01 36.75
CA VAL A 855 -20.21 8.80 36.01
C VAL A 855 -21.15 9.46 37.00
N ASN A 856 -21.27 10.77 36.96
CA ASN A 856 -22.15 11.56 37.82
C ASN A 856 -23.37 12.04 37.03
N TYR A 857 -24.56 11.79 37.54
CA TYR A 857 -25.82 12.13 36.91
C TYR A 857 -26.39 13.44 37.46
N GLU A 858 -27.25 14.11 36.69
CA GLU A 858 -27.89 15.36 37.12
C GLU A 858 -28.81 15.18 38.34
N ASP A 859 -29.35 13.98 38.56
CA ASP A 859 -30.19 13.64 39.72
C ASP A 859 -29.39 13.52 41.04
N GLY A 860 -28.08 13.76 41.00
CA GLY A 860 -27.17 13.67 42.13
C GLY A 860 -26.65 12.27 42.43
N THR A 861 -27.06 11.25 41.67
CA THR A 861 -26.49 9.90 41.77
C THR A 861 -25.16 9.78 41.02
N SER A 862 -24.32 8.83 41.46
CA SER A 862 -23.05 8.53 40.82
C SER A 862 -22.86 7.02 40.72
N GLU A 863 -22.29 6.54 39.62
CA GLU A 863 -22.05 5.13 39.38
C GLU A 863 -20.58 4.89 38.95
N PRO A 864 -19.86 3.95 39.58
CA PRO A 864 -18.50 3.60 39.17
C PRO A 864 -18.50 2.81 37.86
N VAL A 865 -17.55 3.08 36.98
CA VAL A 865 -17.36 2.33 35.73
C VAL A 865 -16.50 1.09 35.99
N SER A 866 -16.98 -0.07 35.56
CA SER A 866 -16.18 -1.30 35.61
C SER A 866 -15.13 -1.31 34.50
N PHE A 867 -13.89 -1.69 34.80
CA PHE A 867 -12.86 -1.89 33.78
C PHE A 867 -12.90 -3.28 33.12
N LYS A 868 -13.88 -4.12 33.47
CA LYS A 868 -14.12 -5.41 32.79
C LYS A 868 -14.70 -5.15 31.40
N GLY A 869 -14.26 -5.92 30.41
CA GLY A 869 -14.75 -5.78 29.02
C GLY A 869 -14.03 -4.71 28.20
N LYS A 870 -12.95 -4.11 28.71
CA LYS A 870 -12.10 -3.22 27.92
C LYS A 870 -11.35 -4.00 26.82
N TYR A 871 -11.08 -3.35 25.70
CA TYR A 871 -10.37 -3.95 24.56
C TYR A 871 -9.38 -2.98 23.93
N LEU A 872 -8.37 -3.48 23.21
CA LEU A 872 -7.34 -2.66 22.59
C LEU A 872 -7.93 -1.82 21.43
N ALA A 873 -7.95 -0.50 21.59
CA ALA A 873 -8.32 0.42 20.52
C ALA A 873 -7.11 0.88 19.70
N TRP A 874 -5.97 1.11 20.38
CA TRP A 874 -4.74 1.55 19.76
C TRP A 874 -3.52 1.05 20.55
N GLN A 875 -2.43 0.75 19.85
CA GLN A 875 -1.15 0.38 20.44
C GLN A 875 -0.02 1.15 19.76
N GLY A 876 0.95 1.62 20.55
CA GLY A 876 2.16 2.21 20.02
C GLY A 876 2.99 1.18 19.23
N TRP A 877 3.49 1.58 18.07
CA TRP A 877 4.33 0.74 17.22
C TRP A 877 5.61 1.50 16.83
N PRO A 878 6.82 0.89 16.91
CA PRO A 878 7.15 -0.56 16.91
C PRO A 878 6.82 -1.31 18.20
N PRO A 879 6.85 -2.66 18.22
CA PRO A 879 6.38 -3.48 19.37
C PRO A 879 7.23 -3.31 20.64
N LEU A 880 8.30 -2.51 20.59
CA LEU A 880 9.09 -2.10 21.75
C LEU A 880 8.35 -1.12 22.68
N PHE A 881 7.38 -0.37 22.15
CA PHE A 881 6.59 0.57 22.94
C PHE A 881 5.49 -0.17 23.70
N LYS A 882 5.35 0.18 24.99
CA LYS A 882 4.34 -0.44 25.88
C LYS A 882 3.05 0.36 25.95
N CYS A 883 3.03 1.55 25.36
CA CYS A 883 1.87 2.42 25.36
C CYS A 883 0.73 1.82 24.55
N LYS A 884 -0.48 1.96 25.09
CA LYS A 884 -1.71 1.48 24.48
C LYS A 884 -2.90 2.26 25.02
N ILE A 885 -3.99 2.25 24.26
CA ILE A 885 -5.26 2.86 24.64
C ILE A 885 -6.31 1.76 24.49
N ASP A 886 -7.03 1.49 25.58
CA ASP A 886 -8.12 0.52 25.61
C ASP A 886 -9.46 1.28 25.47
N ILE A 887 -10.38 0.79 24.64
CA ILE A 887 -11.80 1.23 24.61
C ILE A 887 -12.56 0.55 25.75
N LEU A 888 -13.41 1.32 26.43
CA LEU A 888 -14.22 0.88 27.55
C LEU A 888 -15.67 1.37 27.41
N PRO A 889 -16.61 0.47 27.03
CA PRO A 889 -18.02 0.82 26.94
C PRO A 889 -18.71 0.88 28.32
N TYR A 890 -19.62 1.83 28.48
CA TYR A 890 -20.45 2.00 29.67
C TYR A 890 -21.89 2.32 29.25
N GLN A 891 -22.87 1.59 29.78
CA GLN A 891 -24.29 1.76 29.45
C GLN A 891 -24.96 2.72 30.45
N CYS A 892 -25.45 3.86 29.97
CA CYS A 892 -25.98 4.93 30.83
C CYS A 892 -27.51 4.92 30.98
N LYS A 893 -28.19 3.98 30.31
CA LYS A 893 -29.67 3.83 30.31
C LYS A 893 -30.42 5.15 30.02
N SER A 894 -29.81 6.03 29.22
CA SER A 894 -30.34 7.35 28.84
C SER A 894 -30.58 8.35 29.98
N LYS A 895 -29.99 8.15 31.17
CA LYS A 895 -29.96 9.19 32.20
C LYS A 895 -29.16 10.42 31.71
N VAL A 896 -29.48 11.61 32.22
CA VAL A 896 -28.70 12.82 31.92
C VAL A 896 -27.43 12.81 32.76
N ILE A 897 -26.29 12.82 32.08
CA ILE A 897 -24.95 12.72 32.65
C ILE A 897 -24.42 14.14 32.80
N LYS A 898 -24.16 14.53 34.05
CA LYS A 898 -23.60 15.83 34.39
C LYS A 898 -22.11 15.87 34.08
N SER A 899 -21.37 14.87 34.57
CA SER A 899 -19.92 14.84 34.46
C SER A 899 -19.34 13.44 34.65
N VAL A 900 -18.05 13.32 34.37
CA VAL A 900 -17.25 12.12 34.68
C VAL A 900 -16.07 12.51 35.55
N SER A 901 -15.91 11.86 36.69
CA SER A 901 -14.77 12.00 37.58
C SER A 901 -13.70 10.96 37.22
N VAL A 902 -12.48 11.42 36.99
CA VAL A 902 -11.29 10.62 36.65
C VAL A 902 -10.31 10.69 37.81
N GLU A 903 -9.75 9.56 38.22
CA GLU A 903 -8.71 9.48 39.26
C GLU A 903 -7.66 8.42 38.91
N ASN A 904 -6.38 8.79 38.97
CA ASN A 904 -5.23 7.89 38.85
C ASN A 904 -5.21 7.03 37.57
N MET A 905 -5.66 7.54 36.43
CA MET A 905 -5.65 6.87 35.13
C MET A 905 -5.71 7.90 34.02
N TRP A 906 -5.42 7.55 32.78
CA TRP A 906 -5.50 8.50 31.67
C TRP A 906 -6.75 8.27 30.84
N VAL A 907 -7.53 9.32 30.61
CA VAL A 907 -8.66 9.36 29.66
C VAL A 907 -8.25 10.20 28.46
N TRP A 908 -8.18 9.56 27.29
CA TRP A 908 -7.70 10.13 26.02
C TRP A 908 -8.80 10.64 25.12
N ALA A 909 -9.98 10.03 25.19
CA ALA A 909 -11.17 10.43 24.45
C ALA A 909 -12.42 9.93 25.17
N ILE A 910 -13.53 10.61 24.92
CA ILE A 910 -14.87 10.21 25.37
C ILE A 910 -15.82 10.37 24.18
N THR A 911 -16.54 9.30 23.84
CA THR A 911 -17.55 9.31 22.78
C THR A 911 -18.87 8.85 23.35
N ALA A 912 -19.92 9.64 23.17
CA ALA A 912 -21.28 9.30 23.56
C ALA A 912 -22.07 8.83 22.34
N SER A 913 -22.88 7.77 22.48
CA SER A 913 -23.86 7.46 21.44
C SER A 913 -25.08 8.38 21.57
N THR A 914 -25.61 8.82 20.44
CA THR A 914 -26.92 9.45 20.38
C THR A 914 -28.01 8.37 20.45
N PRO A 915 -29.28 8.73 20.71
CA PRO A 915 -30.38 7.76 20.61
C PRO A 915 -30.45 7.06 19.24
N ALA A 916 -30.09 7.74 18.14
CA ALA A 916 -30.08 7.16 16.80
C ALA A 916 -28.93 6.15 16.60
N GLY A 917 -27.80 6.34 17.28
CA GLY A 917 -26.64 5.44 17.23
C GLY A 917 -26.67 4.28 18.22
N ALA A 918 -27.77 4.08 18.96
CA ALA A 918 -27.85 3.06 20.01
C ALA A 918 -27.54 1.64 19.50
N SER A 919 -28.08 1.27 18.33
CA SER A 919 -27.86 -0.06 17.74
C SER A 919 -26.42 -0.27 17.27
N GLN A 920 -25.76 0.78 16.75
CA GLN A 920 -24.34 0.71 16.37
C GLN A 920 -23.44 0.58 17.60
N ALA A 921 -23.74 1.34 18.66
CA ALA A 921 -23.04 1.21 19.93
C ALA A 921 -23.19 -0.20 20.53
N GLU A 922 -24.40 -0.77 20.49
CA GLU A 922 -24.64 -2.14 20.95
C GLU A 922 -23.88 -3.17 20.11
N TRP A 923 -23.86 -3.01 18.78
CA TRP A 923 -23.06 -3.84 17.88
C TRP A 923 -21.56 -3.80 18.26
N ALA A 924 -21.01 -2.61 18.53
CA ALA A 924 -19.61 -2.46 18.94
C ALA A 924 -19.32 -3.21 20.25
N VAL A 925 -20.20 -3.09 21.25
CA VAL A 925 -20.10 -3.82 22.53
C VAL A 925 -20.15 -5.33 22.33
N GLN A 926 -21.05 -5.81 21.47
CA GLN A 926 -21.16 -7.24 21.14
C GLN A 926 -19.93 -7.75 20.38
N LYS A 927 -19.40 -6.96 19.43
CA LYS A 927 -18.18 -7.28 18.69
C LYS A 927 -16.98 -7.41 19.63
N ILE A 928 -16.76 -6.43 20.50
CA ILE A 928 -15.71 -6.46 21.53
C ILE A 928 -15.87 -7.68 22.44
N SER A 929 -17.08 -7.94 22.93
CA SER A 929 -17.36 -9.08 23.81
C SER A 929 -17.09 -10.42 23.11
N GLY A 930 -17.43 -10.53 21.82
CA GLY A 930 -17.16 -11.69 20.99
C GLY A 930 -15.66 -11.93 20.79
N ILE A 931 -14.88 -10.87 20.55
CA ILE A 931 -13.42 -10.95 20.42
C ILE A 931 -12.79 -11.39 21.74
N LEU A 932 -13.15 -10.73 22.85
CA LEU A 932 -12.63 -11.09 24.18
C LEU A 932 -12.94 -12.54 24.54
N LYS A 933 -14.14 -13.03 24.17
CA LYS A 933 -14.51 -14.44 24.35
C LYS A 933 -13.62 -15.35 23.50
N ALA A 934 -13.41 -15.02 22.23
CA ALA A 934 -12.55 -15.81 21.33
C ALA A 934 -11.09 -15.85 21.82
N GLU A 935 -10.53 -14.73 22.28
CA GLU A 935 -9.19 -14.65 22.85
C GLU A 935 -9.07 -15.44 24.16
N PHE A 936 -10.10 -15.41 25.01
CA PHE A 936 -10.14 -16.21 26.23
C PHE A 936 -10.17 -17.71 25.89
N GLU A 937 -11.03 -18.10 24.95
CA GLU A 937 -11.08 -19.48 24.44
C GLU A 937 -9.73 -19.90 23.87
N GLU A 938 -9.07 -19.05 23.07
CA GLU A 938 -7.73 -19.33 22.53
C GLU A 938 -6.66 -19.49 23.61
N LYS A 939 -6.63 -18.63 24.62
CA LYS A 939 -5.72 -18.78 25.76
C LYS A 939 -5.98 -20.07 26.54
N GLU A 940 -7.24 -20.45 26.71
CA GLU A 940 -7.60 -21.73 27.32
C GLU A 940 -7.20 -22.92 26.44
N ARG A 941 -7.28 -22.79 25.10
CA ARG A 941 -6.74 -23.79 24.17
C ARG A 941 -5.25 -23.96 24.34
N GLU A 942 -4.52 -22.85 24.31
CA GLU A 942 -3.06 -22.85 24.46
C GLU A 942 -2.66 -23.40 25.83
N ARG A 943 -3.36 -23.03 26.92
CA ARG A 943 -3.13 -23.59 28.26
C ARG A 943 -3.34 -25.11 28.29
N LYS A 944 -4.46 -25.61 27.75
CA LYS A 944 -4.75 -27.06 27.69
C LYS A 944 -3.72 -27.80 26.84
N ARG A 945 -3.28 -27.20 25.74
CA ARG A 945 -2.20 -27.72 24.90
C ARG A 945 -0.88 -27.76 25.68
N GLU A 946 -0.47 -26.68 26.34
CA GLU A 946 0.75 -26.65 27.17
C GLU A 946 0.70 -27.70 28.29
N GLU A 947 -0.47 -27.96 28.87
CA GLU A 947 -0.68 -29.03 29.84
C GLU A 947 -0.54 -30.43 29.22
N SER A 948 -1.07 -30.66 28.01
CA SER A 948 -0.90 -31.93 27.31
C SER A 948 0.55 -32.18 26.90
N LEU A 949 1.32 -31.13 26.63
CA LEU A 949 2.75 -31.24 26.32
C LEU A 949 3.59 -31.70 27.52
N LYS A 950 3.19 -31.34 28.76
CA LYS A 950 3.90 -31.68 30.01
C LYS A 950 3.74 -33.14 30.45
N SER A 951 2.77 -33.89 29.90
CA SER A 951 2.46 -35.25 30.31
C SER A 951 2.24 -36.18 29.10
N GLY A 952 2.08 -37.48 29.33
CA GLY A 952 1.94 -38.47 28.25
C GLY A 952 3.23 -38.74 27.45
N TYR A 953 3.09 -39.48 26.35
CA TYR A 953 4.18 -39.93 25.50
C TYR A 953 4.19 -39.14 24.18
N ALA A 954 5.34 -39.08 23.54
CA ALA A 954 5.54 -38.52 22.21
C ALA A 954 6.04 -39.62 21.27
N LEU A 955 5.64 -39.55 20.01
CA LEU A 955 6.28 -40.35 18.95
C LEU A 955 7.64 -39.73 18.67
N CYS A 956 8.71 -40.48 18.89
CA CYS A 956 10.08 -40.06 18.65
C CYS A 956 10.57 -40.67 17.34
N LEU A 957 10.76 -39.83 16.32
CA LEU A 957 11.48 -40.22 15.11
C LEU A 957 12.97 -40.04 15.35
N LYS A 958 13.71 -41.14 15.30
CA LYS A 958 15.18 -41.14 15.24
C LYS A 958 15.60 -41.57 13.85
N SER A 959 16.62 -40.93 13.28
CA SER A 959 17.22 -41.34 12.02
C SER A 959 18.60 -40.69 11.86
N ASP A 960 19.60 -41.41 11.35
CA ASP A 960 20.96 -40.89 11.21
C ASP A 960 21.19 -40.33 9.81
N TYR A 961 21.55 -39.04 9.75
CA TYR A 961 22.08 -38.43 8.54
C TYR A 961 23.49 -38.96 8.26
N ALA A 962 23.69 -39.52 7.06
CA ALA A 962 24.97 -40.08 6.65
C ALA A 962 26.03 -38.98 6.42
N ASN A 963 25.64 -37.87 5.78
CA ASN A 963 26.53 -36.74 5.51
C ASN A 963 25.91 -35.41 5.99
N ALA A 964 26.75 -34.38 6.09
CA ALA A 964 26.25 -33.03 6.35
C ALA A 964 25.84 -32.35 5.03
N ASN A 965 24.73 -31.62 5.05
CA ASN A 965 24.20 -30.85 3.91
C ASN A 965 23.97 -31.66 2.61
N SER A 966 23.59 -32.92 2.72
CA SER A 966 23.19 -33.83 1.63
C SER A 966 21.66 -33.92 1.55
N TYR A 967 21.10 -34.31 0.39
CA TYR A 967 19.64 -34.51 0.31
C TYR A 967 19.25 -35.91 0.81
N GLU A 968 18.84 -35.98 2.07
CA GLU A 968 18.50 -37.22 2.79
C GLU A 968 17.10 -37.09 3.43
N PHE A 969 16.41 -38.23 3.57
CA PHE A 969 15.06 -38.25 4.16
C PHE A 969 14.68 -39.59 4.78
N THR A 970 13.72 -39.53 5.72
CA THR A 970 13.06 -40.67 6.35
C THR A 970 11.59 -40.36 6.58
N TYR A 971 10.69 -41.23 6.10
CA TYR A 971 9.25 -41.14 6.27
C TYR A 971 8.70 -42.41 6.92
N MET A 972 8.10 -42.26 8.10
CA MET A 972 7.56 -43.38 8.88
C MET A 972 6.06 -43.19 9.13
N TYR A 973 5.24 -44.16 8.71
CA TYR A 973 3.81 -44.12 9.02
C TYR A 973 3.55 -44.58 10.46
N VAL A 974 2.55 -43.97 11.09
CA VAL A 974 2.16 -44.24 12.49
C VAL A 974 0.67 -44.59 12.62
N THR A 975 -0.09 -44.44 11.54
CA THR A 975 -1.44 -44.99 11.33
C THR A 975 -1.49 -45.64 9.95
N ASP A 976 -2.38 -46.61 9.74
CA ASP A 976 -2.53 -47.37 8.49
C ASP A 976 -3.99 -47.64 8.08
N GLU A 977 -4.95 -47.00 8.76
CA GLU A 977 -6.38 -47.08 8.47
C GLU A 977 -6.83 -45.96 7.51
N GLU A 978 -7.57 -46.34 6.46
CA GLU A 978 -8.16 -45.39 5.51
C GLU A 978 -9.30 -44.59 6.15
N GLN A 979 -9.21 -43.25 6.03
CA GLN A 979 -10.14 -42.31 6.64
C GLN A 979 -10.47 -41.17 5.67
N GLU A 980 -11.71 -40.69 5.71
CA GLU A 980 -12.17 -39.54 4.93
C GLU A 980 -11.86 -38.23 5.66
N ILE A 981 -11.40 -37.23 4.91
CA ILE A 981 -11.08 -35.90 5.42
C ILE A 981 -12.37 -35.09 5.59
N PRO A 982 -12.73 -34.68 6.84
CA PRO A 982 -13.94 -33.90 7.08
C PRO A 982 -13.88 -32.51 6.45
N GLU A 983 -15.04 -31.94 6.13
CA GLU A 983 -15.14 -30.54 5.71
C GLU A 983 -14.68 -29.59 6.82
N ASN A 984 -14.08 -28.45 6.41
CA ASN A 984 -13.60 -27.38 7.30
C ASN A 984 -12.66 -27.87 8.40
N SER A 985 -11.73 -28.75 8.05
CA SER A 985 -10.83 -29.39 9.01
C SER A 985 -9.37 -29.01 8.84
N PHE A 986 -8.59 -29.25 9.90
CA PHE A 986 -7.16 -28.94 9.96
C PHE A 986 -6.40 -30.12 10.53
N LEU A 987 -5.25 -30.47 9.93
CA LEU A 987 -4.26 -31.33 10.58
C LEU A 987 -3.46 -30.47 11.57
N GLU A 988 -3.52 -30.82 12.84
CA GLU A 988 -2.83 -30.12 13.92
C GLU A 988 -1.91 -31.10 14.66
N TYR A 989 -0.69 -30.66 14.98
CA TYR A 989 0.28 -31.43 15.75
C TYR A 989 1.34 -30.55 16.42
N ASP A 990 2.02 -31.11 17.40
CA ASP A 990 3.13 -30.47 18.09
C ASP A 990 4.44 -31.21 17.83
N ILE A 991 5.49 -30.46 17.50
CA ILE A 991 6.82 -30.99 17.23
C ILE A 991 7.87 -30.37 18.15
N LEU A 992 8.74 -31.19 18.73
CA LEU A 992 9.93 -30.77 19.46
C LEU A 992 11.15 -31.37 18.79
N ILE A 993 12.06 -30.52 18.30
CA ILE A 993 13.39 -30.92 17.82
C ILE A 993 14.39 -30.49 18.90
N PRO A 994 15.07 -31.44 19.57
CA PRO A 994 16.07 -31.11 20.59
C PRO A 994 17.25 -30.31 20.04
N LYS A 995 17.96 -29.58 20.91
CA LYS A 995 19.07 -28.72 20.49
C LYS A 995 20.18 -29.52 19.80
N GLU A 996 20.41 -30.73 20.29
CA GLU A 996 21.39 -31.70 19.86
C GLU A 996 21.02 -32.46 18.57
N SER A 997 19.76 -32.41 18.13
CA SER A 997 19.34 -33.07 16.89
C SER A 997 20.14 -32.54 15.69
N ALA A 998 20.55 -33.41 14.77
CA ALA A 998 21.44 -33.06 13.67
C ALA A 998 20.79 -32.12 12.61
N GLY A 999 19.45 -32.03 12.57
CA GLY A 999 18.70 -31.19 11.62
C GLY A 999 17.63 -30.30 12.27
N LEU A 1000 16.92 -29.53 11.44
CA LEU A 1000 15.83 -28.63 11.84
C LEU A 1000 14.49 -28.97 11.19
N ASN A 1001 14.49 -29.85 10.19
CA ASN A 1001 13.32 -30.17 9.38
C ASN A 1001 12.55 -31.31 10.02
N GLY A 1002 11.24 -31.17 10.15
CA GLY A 1002 10.37 -32.26 10.60
C GLY A 1002 8.90 -31.94 10.34
N ALA A 1003 8.12 -32.96 9.98
CA ALA A 1003 6.73 -32.79 9.57
C ALA A 1003 5.84 -33.98 9.94
N CYS A 1004 4.53 -33.73 9.95
CA CYS A 1004 3.50 -34.77 9.93
C CYS A 1004 2.65 -34.61 8.65
N GLU A 1005 2.40 -35.71 7.96
CA GLU A 1005 1.75 -35.75 6.64
C GLU A 1005 0.60 -36.77 6.61
N LEU A 1006 -0.35 -36.55 5.70
CA LEU A 1006 -1.40 -37.53 5.38
C LEU A 1006 -1.11 -38.10 3.99
N THR A 1007 -0.93 -39.41 3.87
CA THR A 1007 -0.51 -40.07 2.63
C THR A 1007 -1.41 -41.26 2.29
N GLY A 1008 -1.45 -41.66 1.01
CA GLY A 1008 -2.36 -42.71 0.51
C GLY A 1008 -3.78 -42.21 0.24
N GLY A 1009 -4.72 -43.14 0.04
CA GLY A 1009 -6.11 -42.84 -0.31
C GLY A 1009 -6.26 -42.06 -1.63
N THR A 1010 -7.36 -41.33 -1.79
CA THR A 1010 -7.61 -40.50 -2.98
C THR A 1010 -6.80 -39.21 -3.00
N VAL A 1011 -6.29 -38.75 -1.85
CA VAL A 1011 -5.54 -37.48 -1.78
C VAL A 1011 -4.09 -37.61 -2.23
N GLY A 1012 -3.56 -38.83 -2.29
CA GLY A 1012 -2.18 -39.09 -2.63
C GLY A 1012 -1.24 -38.70 -1.49
N ASN A 1013 -0.88 -37.42 -1.36
CA ASN A 1013 -0.03 -36.90 -0.29
C ASN A 1013 -0.37 -35.44 0.06
N ILE A 1014 -0.81 -35.21 1.30
CA ILE A 1014 -0.94 -33.89 1.91
C ILE A 1014 0.30 -33.62 2.75
N ARG A 1015 1.06 -32.62 2.33
CA ARG A 1015 2.28 -32.19 2.98
C ARG A 1015 2.02 -30.93 3.79
N ASP A 1016 2.72 -30.79 4.91
CA ASP A 1016 2.74 -29.56 5.71
C ASP A 1016 3.11 -28.34 4.83
N LYS A 1017 2.27 -27.30 4.83
CA LYS A 1017 2.40 -26.12 3.97
C LYS A 1017 2.14 -24.82 4.74
N ILE A 1018 3.22 -24.07 4.98
CA ILE A 1018 3.21 -22.60 4.93
C ILE A 1018 4.25 -22.19 3.88
N GLY A 1019 3.80 -21.81 2.66
CA GLY A 1019 4.67 -21.16 1.66
C GLY A 1019 5.30 -22.00 0.53
N GLY A 1020 4.94 -23.27 0.33
CA GLY A 1020 5.42 -24.07 -0.83
C GLY A 1020 5.86 -25.49 -0.44
N ALA A 1021 5.82 -26.43 -1.40
CA ALA A 1021 5.76 -27.87 -1.13
C ALA A 1021 7.09 -28.54 -0.72
N HIS A 1022 7.24 -28.92 0.56
CA HIS A 1022 7.99 -30.11 1.02
C HIS A 1022 7.87 -30.27 2.55
N PRO A 1023 7.98 -31.48 3.13
CA PRO A 1023 8.20 -31.72 4.58
C PRO A 1023 9.55 -31.16 5.13
N GLY A 1024 10.22 -30.29 4.38
CA GLY A 1024 11.48 -29.65 4.73
C GLY A 1024 11.37 -28.30 5.43
N GLN A 1025 10.24 -27.99 6.06
CA GLN A 1025 10.09 -26.74 6.82
C GLN A 1025 10.90 -26.83 8.11
N ALA A 1026 12.08 -26.20 8.11
CA ALA A 1026 12.89 -26.02 9.30
C ALA A 1026 12.10 -25.27 10.38
N ILE A 1027 12.14 -25.74 11.63
CA ILE A 1027 11.81 -24.85 12.74
C ILE A 1027 12.88 -23.77 12.84
N ASN A 1028 12.52 -22.60 13.37
CA ASN A 1028 13.52 -21.56 13.64
C ASN A 1028 14.57 -22.11 14.61
N GLU A 1029 15.86 -21.88 14.37
CA GLU A 1029 16.95 -22.35 15.25
C GLU A 1029 16.73 -21.92 16.71
N ASN A 1030 16.14 -20.74 16.94
CA ASN A 1030 15.82 -20.25 18.29
C ASN A 1030 14.68 -21.02 19.00
N GLN A 1031 13.95 -21.85 18.26
CA GLN A 1031 12.88 -22.72 18.75
C GLN A 1031 13.36 -24.16 19.02
N LYS A 1032 14.61 -24.52 18.68
CA LYS A 1032 15.18 -25.82 19.07
C LYS A 1032 15.15 -26.00 20.60
N GLY A 1033 14.72 -27.18 21.04
CA GLY A 1033 14.48 -27.49 22.44
C GLY A 1033 13.16 -26.94 23.00
N LYS A 1034 12.24 -26.47 22.15
CA LYS A 1034 10.88 -26.07 22.52
C LYS A 1034 9.85 -26.80 21.64
N TRP A 1035 8.66 -27.04 22.18
CA TRP A 1035 7.53 -27.51 21.40
C TRP A 1035 7.01 -26.41 20.48
N VAL A 1036 6.80 -26.76 19.21
CA VAL A 1036 6.26 -25.88 18.17
C VAL A 1036 4.94 -26.46 17.69
N HIS A 1037 3.89 -25.65 17.65
CA HIS A 1037 2.60 -26.05 17.11
C HIS A 1037 2.58 -25.90 15.60
N ARG A 1038 1.98 -26.87 14.90
CA ARG A 1038 1.74 -26.81 13.46
C ARG A 1038 0.27 -27.08 13.16
N LYS A 1039 -0.26 -26.32 12.20
CA LYS A 1039 -1.66 -26.37 11.77
C LYS A 1039 -1.72 -26.24 10.25
N VAL A 1040 -2.34 -27.22 9.59
CA VAL A 1040 -2.42 -27.34 8.14
C VAL A 1040 -3.89 -27.39 7.73
N ASP A 1041 -4.32 -26.43 6.89
CA ASP A 1041 -5.69 -26.38 6.36
C ASP A 1041 -5.94 -27.50 5.35
N LEU A 1042 -6.96 -28.32 5.60
CA LEU A 1042 -7.35 -29.45 4.75
C LEU A 1042 -8.57 -29.14 3.87
N SER A 1043 -9.07 -27.91 3.87
CA SER A 1043 -10.33 -27.53 3.21
C SER A 1043 -10.34 -27.81 1.70
N GLU A 1044 -9.19 -27.75 1.02
CA GLU A 1044 -9.09 -28.00 -0.43
C GLU A 1044 -9.22 -29.48 -0.82
N VAL A 1045 -9.15 -30.38 0.18
CA VAL A 1045 -9.15 -31.83 -0.01
C VAL A 1045 -10.23 -32.52 0.84
N ALA A 1046 -11.20 -31.76 1.35
CA ALA A 1046 -12.36 -32.30 2.04
C ALA A 1046 -13.10 -33.34 1.17
N GLY A 1047 -13.58 -34.41 1.80
CA GLY A 1047 -14.24 -35.54 1.14
C GLY A 1047 -13.29 -36.50 0.42
N GLN A 1048 -11.98 -36.21 0.37
CA GLN A 1048 -10.97 -37.17 -0.09
C GLN A 1048 -10.54 -38.09 1.07
N THR A 1049 -9.97 -39.25 0.75
CA THR A 1049 -9.43 -40.18 1.75
C THR A 1049 -7.90 -40.11 1.84
N PHE A 1050 -7.36 -40.47 3.01
CA PHE A 1050 -5.95 -40.78 3.24
C PHE A 1050 -5.85 -42.12 3.98
N GLN A 1051 -4.71 -42.81 3.86
CA GLN A 1051 -4.50 -44.11 4.50
C GLN A 1051 -3.49 -44.05 5.66
N TYR A 1052 -2.48 -43.21 5.55
CA TYR A 1052 -1.36 -43.18 6.48
C TYR A 1052 -1.16 -41.78 7.05
N THR A 1053 -0.94 -41.70 8.35
CA THR A 1053 -0.34 -40.53 8.99
C THR A 1053 1.15 -40.78 9.10
N THR A 1054 1.96 -39.92 8.49
CA THR A 1054 3.41 -40.11 8.40
C THR A 1054 4.12 -39.03 9.20
N ILE A 1055 5.12 -39.39 10.00
CA ILE A 1055 6.08 -38.44 10.57
C ILE A 1055 7.38 -38.53 9.78
N ALA A 1056 7.97 -37.38 9.46
CA ALA A 1056 9.04 -37.33 8.48
C ALA A 1056 10.15 -36.35 8.85
N VAL A 1057 11.33 -36.60 8.29
CA VAL A 1057 12.44 -35.67 8.16
C VAL A 1057 12.91 -35.69 6.71
N ASP A 1058 13.14 -34.52 6.14
CA ASP A 1058 13.52 -34.37 4.75
C ASP A 1058 14.23 -33.01 4.56
N GLY A 1059 15.47 -33.00 4.10
CA GLY A 1059 16.19 -31.75 3.94
C GLY A 1059 17.58 -31.86 3.36
N THR A 1060 18.18 -30.69 3.09
CA THR A 1060 19.56 -30.54 2.59
C THR A 1060 20.44 -29.71 3.50
N SER A 1061 19.94 -29.24 4.65
CA SER A 1061 20.68 -28.39 5.58
C SER A 1061 20.61 -28.98 6.98
N HIS A 1062 21.66 -29.73 7.31
CA HIS A 1062 21.81 -30.47 8.56
C HIS A 1062 23.27 -30.85 8.75
N LYS A 1063 23.62 -31.27 9.97
CA LYS A 1063 24.90 -31.90 10.28
C LYS A 1063 24.79 -33.40 10.01
N ALA A 1064 25.93 -34.06 9.84
CA ALA A 1064 25.96 -35.53 9.93
C ALA A 1064 25.66 -35.95 11.37
N GLY A 1065 25.00 -37.09 11.54
CA GLY A 1065 24.62 -37.65 12.84
C GLY A 1065 23.11 -37.77 13.07
N THR A 1066 22.74 -38.06 14.31
CA THR A 1066 21.37 -38.45 14.65
C THR A 1066 20.40 -37.27 14.63
N TYR A 1067 19.41 -37.35 13.76
CA TYR A 1067 18.19 -36.57 13.84
C TYR A 1067 17.24 -37.18 14.86
N ILE A 1068 16.73 -36.33 15.74
CA ILE A 1068 15.70 -36.66 16.73
C ILE A 1068 14.59 -35.61 16.63
N ALA A 1069 13.34 -36.06 16.57
CA ALA A 1069 12.17 -35.21 16.74
C ALA A 1069 11.07 -35.96 17.46
N TYR A 1070 10.36 -35.22 18.32
CA TYR A 1070 9.23 -35.72 19.09
C TYR A 1070 7.93 -35.10 18.59
N TYR A 1071 6.89 -35.92 18.44
CA TYR A 1071 5.58 -35.51 17.96
C TYR A 1071 4.49 -35.83 18.99
N LYS A 1072 3.61 -34.87 19.25
CA LYS A 1072 2.45 -34.99 20.15
C LYS A 1072 1.20 -34.41 19.49
N ASN A 1073 0.04 -34.74 20.06
CA ASN A 1073 -1.26 -34.12 19.75
C ASN A 1073 -1.60 -34.16 18.26
N ILE A 1074 -1.39 -35.30 17.58
CA ILE A 1074 -1.64 -35.41 16.14
C ILE A 1074 -3.13 -35.67 15.92
N PHE A 1075 -3.85 -34.65 15.45
CA PHE A 1075 -5.29 -34.65 15.31
C PHE A 1075 -5.73 -34.03 13.98
N ILE A 1076 -6.89 -34.46 13.49
CA ILE A 1076 -7.67 -33.63 12.55
C ILE A 1076 -8.79 -32.98 13.37
N THR A 1077 -8.83 -31.65 13.35
CA THR A 1077 -9.76 -30.83 14.14
C THR A 1077 -10.64 -29.98 13.24
N ASP A 1078 -11.69 -29.36 13.79
CA ASP A 1078 -12.45 -28.28 13.13
C ASP A 1078 -11.76 -26.90 13.26
N GLY A 1079 -10.52 -26.89 13.75
CA GLY A 1079 -9.77 -25.68 14.09
C GLY A 1079 -10.23 -24.96 15.36
N LYS A 1080 -11.20 -25.51 16.11
CA LYS A 1080 -11.83 -24.95 17.32
C LYS A 1080 -11.94 -26.00 18.45
N ASP A 1081 -10.88 -26.79 18.66
CA ASP A 1081 -10.74 -27.89 19.64
C ASP A 1081 -11.56 -29.14 19.41
N ARG A 1082 -12.54 -29.15 18.51
CA ARG A 1082 -13.29 -30.37 18.26
C ARG A 1082 -12.39 -31.30 17.46
N ILE A 1083 -11.90 -32.34 18.13
CA ILE A 1083 -11.19 -33.42 17.46
C ILE A 1083 -12.21 -34.19 16.61
N LEU A 1084 -12.03 -34.13 15.30
CA LEU A 1084 -12.82 -34.86 14.32
C LEU A 1084 -12.23 -36.25 14.10
N ILE A 1085 -10.89 -36.34 14.02
CA ILE A 1085 -10.14 -37.60 13.91
C ILE A 1085 -8.95 -37.58 14.88
N LYS A 1086 -8.76 -38.68 15.60
CA LYS A 1086 -7.59 -38.89 16.48
C LYS A 1086 -6.55 -39.73 15.75
N LEU A 1087 -5.39 -39.15 15.46
CA LEU A 1087 -4.29 -39.87 14.81
C LEU A 1087 -3.25 -40.33 15.84
N TYR A 1088 -2.87 -39.45 16.78
CA TYR A 1088 -2.08 -39.81 17.95
C TYR A 1088 -2.37 -38.88 19.13
N ASN A 1089 -2.81 -39.46 20.26
CA ASN A 1089 -3.29 -38.74 21.45
C ASN A 1089 -2.33 -38.84 22.66
N ASN A 1090 -1.03 -39.01 22.42
CA ASN A 1090 0.03 -39.10 23.45
C ASN A 1090 -0.02 -40.39 24.31
N GLU A 1091 -0.60 -41.46 23.78
CA GLU A 1091 -0.57 -42.81 24.36
C GLU A 1091 0.84 -43.44 24.31
N ASP A 1092 1.09 -44.42 25.17
CA ASP A 1092 2.38 -45.12 25.33
C ASP A 1092 2.68 -46.16 24.24
N ARG A 1093 1.98 -46.08 23.11
CA ARG A 1093 2.08 -46.99 21.97
C ARG A 1093 1.86 -46.26 20.66
N ILE A 1094 2.39 -46.83 19.58
CA ILE A 1094 2.18 -46.34 18.21
C ILE A 1094 0.77 -46.77 17.77
N PRO A 1095 -0.05 -45.90 17.12
CA PRO A 1095 -1.43 -46.23 16.77
C PRO A 1095 -1.60 -47.51 15.93
N CYS A 1096 -0.77 -47.72 14.90
CA CYS A 1096 -0.76 -48.96 14.09
C CYS A 1096 0.03 -50.13 14.72
N GLY A 1097 0.39 -50.03 16.00
CA GLY A 1097 1.22 -51.01 16.72
C GLY A 1097 2.72 -50.86 16.44
N GLU A 1098 3.13 -51.04 15.19
CA GLU A 1098 4.52 -50.89 14.74
C GLU A 1098 4.58 -49.92 13.55
N ALA A 1099 5.43 -48.88 13.66
CA ALA A 1099 5.62 -47.92 12.57
C ALA A 1099 6.42 -48.56 11.43
N GLY A 1100 5.99 -48.33 10.19
CA GLY A 1100 6.69 -48.81 9.00
C GLY A 1100 7.11 -47.68 8.07
N ILE A 1101 7.92 -48.03 7.06
CA ILE A 1101 8.34 -47.08 6.03
C ILE A 1101 7.12 -46.69 5.19
N ALA A 1102 6.89 -45.38 5.03
CA ALA A 1102 5.78 -44.88 4.24
C ALA A 1102 5.91 -45.32 2.76
N PRO A 1103 4.87 -45.93 2.16
CA PRO A 1103 4.95 -46.54 0.83
C PRO A 1103 5.26 -45.55 -0.32
N ASN A 1104 5.03 -44.25 -0.11
CA ASN A 1104 5.31 -43.19 -1.08
C ASN A 1104 6.41 -42.20 -0.64
N GLY A 1105 6.95 -42.36 0.57
CA GLY A 1105 7.95 -41.47 1.16
C GLY A 1105 9.35 -42.10 1.24
N GLY A 1106 9.43 -43.37 1.62
CA GLY A 1106 10.69 -44.11 1.67
C GLY A 1106 11.71 -43.60 2.69
N VAL A 1107 12.90 -44.19 2.63
CA VAL A 1107 14.10 -43.72 3.32
C VAL A 1107 15.19 -43.57 2.26
N LYS A 1108 15.86 -42.43 2.23
CA LYS A 1108 16.99 -42.19 1.34
C LYS A 1108 18.21 -41.81 2.14
N GLU A 1109 19.23 -42.65 2.04
CA GLU A 1109 20.59 -42.44 2.56
C GLU A 1109 20.68 -42.26 4.09
N MET A 1110 19.56 -42.18 4.80
CA MET A 1110 19.51 -42.23 6.25
C MET A 1110 19.51 -43.68 6.76
N SER A 1111 20.11 -43.89 7.95
CA SER A 1111 20.22 -45.19 8.60
C SER A 1111 19.70 -45.14 10.04
N ASN A 1112 19.67 -46.28 10.74
CA ASN A 1112 19.24 -46.39 12.15
C ASN A 1112 17.91 -45.68 12.46
N PHE A 1113 16.95 -45.76 11.56
CA PHE A 1113 15.66 -45.09 11.73
C PHE A 1113 14.71 -45.92 12.58
N SER A 1114 14.00 -45.27 13.49
CA SER A 1114 12.96 -45.88 14.31
C SER A 1114 11.91 -44.85 14.74
N VAL A 1115 10.73 -45.35 15.07
CA VAL A 1115 9.70 -44.58 15.78
C VAL A 1115 9.36 -45.31 17.07
N GLU A 1116 9.38 -44.58 18.18
CA GLU A 1116 9.04 -45.10 19.51
C GLU A 1116 8.12 -44.12 20.25
N ALA A 1117 7.16 -44.62 21.03
CA ALA A 1117 6.40 -43.80 21.96
C ALA A 1117 7.20 -43.64 23.27
N VAL A 1118 7.70 -42.43 23.55
CA VAL A 1118 8.61 -42.16 24.67
C VAL A 1118 8.19 -40.94 25.46
N LYS A 1119 8.68 -40.80 26.70
CA LYS A 1119 8.54 -39.55 27.45
C LYS A 1119 9.71 -38.63 27.07
N PRO A 1120 9.43 -37.51 26.37
CA PRO A 1120 10.45 -36.61 25.82
C PRO A 1120 11.13 -35.75 26.88
#